data_AF-A0A9Q7UIH7-F1
#
_entry.id   AF-A0A9Q7UIH7-F1
#
_cell.length_a   1.000
_cell.length_b   1.000
_cell.length_c   1.000
_cell.angle_alpha   90.00
_cell.angle_beta   90.00
_cell.angle_gamma   90.00
#
_symmetry.space_group_name_H-M   'P 1'
#
loop_
_entity.id
_entity.type
_entity.pdbx_description
1 polymer ?
#
loop_
_entity_poly.entity_id
_entity_poly.type
_entity_poly.pdbx_seq_one_letter_code
_entity_poly.pdbx_strand_id
1 'polypeptide(L)'
;MTATTSCAPRREVRVAIVGSGLTGLVATYLLSSYKPDSPDAPRISVEIFERASTVGMDSASITVPLSLAPSASTTTNTTSSPSHTTTTHDDGGLRSRSQKRPKLEVDATPTPASCEKAESKSPQSFLRIDVPMRVFTGGYYPQLLALYRHLGIKTKKTNFTYSFATLPPPSTPTVAGPPSASLSATEQEKLGWNGRIAEKAAVTPSPNIIYNGANGLGGVSLPSWLRNPNLPSPMTMTAILTHLSRMRCYFASLLTLIFGYLQLLLIALWHHSLGHTSDPTHPLRSYTLFQLVADPFPPRPTPTRFSLGHTSERIVESVLRKFLHLNTTFAQQTLTPLFSAVMTSTLDSVWQCPATEVLDYVALTLGKDHFVVKDGVGQVVAALLTHLGPSPDGIEGAGAVWTNAAVRDVYDRDGKAYLSVVHHCSSSSAAVEMSREVSASSTSTDRTFVQEEIGRQHGPYDHMIFATQANQTALFLRQYNDSLAQENAEKQRLREVVQVLELWKYEKSTVVNHFDRELLPREKADWRDLNLVTPADGQGSEWVDDNSAITLSDDASCSDGTLDSAWLFCTSTEPWQDKKIYTSATHILTTPFPSPTGRVLMQTTNAHPSLSPSPSLTLSRSTFERAIIDVASHLGRQKLFRLSRTQQGVETAGGRKFILGPLQKGERGKVGLWVCGSFAVGIPLLEGCVVSARLVADEIARLEEITLPAHARW
;
A
#
# COMPACT_ATOMS: atom_id res chain seq x y z
N MET A 1 58.83 -30.57 -19.50
CA MET A 1 57.38 -30.78 -19.32
C MET A 1 56.89 -29.80 -18.27
N THR A 2 56.42 -28.63 -18.71
CA THR A 2 55.73 -27.65 -17.87
C THR A 2 54.33 -28.17 -17.58
N ALA A 3 54.06 -28.56 -16.34
CA ALA A 3 52.75 -28.97 -15.90
C ALA A 3 51.80 -27.77 -15.97
N THR A 4 50.96 -27.74 -17.01
CA THR A 4 49.80 -26.87 -17.06
C THR A 4 48.82 -27.35 -15.99
N THR A 5 48.83 -26.71 -14.83
CA THR A 5 47.73 -26.76 -13.86
C THR A 5 46.49 -26.22 -14.54
N SER A 6 45.70 -27.14 -15.13
CA SER A 6 44.32 -26.89 -15.54
C SER A 6 43.52 -26.59 -14.28
N CYS A 7 43.46 -25.31 -13.89
CA CYS A 7 42.55 -24.83 -12.87
C CYS A 7 41.13 -25.07 -13.40
N ALA A 8 40.38 -25.97 -12.75
CA ALA A 8 39.00 -26.22 -13.11
C ALA A 8 38.23 -24.88 -13.06
N PRO A 9 37.36 -24.59 -14.03
CA PRO A 9 36.62 -23.34 -14.06
C PRO A 9 35.78 -23.22 -12.80
N ARG A 10 35.86 -22.04 -12.18
CA ARG A 10 35.15 -21.68 -10.95
C ARG A 10 33.65 -21.89 -11.12
N ARG A 11 33.01 -22.58 -10.17
CA ARG A 11 31.56 -22.84 -10.20
C ARG A 11 30.78 -21.53 -10.20
N GLU A 12 29.94 -21.33 -11.21
CA GLU A 12 29.02 -20.19 -11.30
C GLU A 12 27.59 -20.65 -10.93
N VAL A 13 26.94 -19.89 -10.07
CA VAL A 13 25.54 -20.07 -9.65
C VAL A 13 24.73 -18.96 -10.32
N ARG A 14 23.84 -19.33 -11.24
CA ARG A 14 23.03 -18.36 -11.98
C ARG A 14 21.63 -18.24 -11.36
N VAL A 15 21.25 -17.02 -10.99
CA VAL A 15 19.96 -16.71 -10.38
C VAL A 15 19.17 -15.77 -11.27
N ALA A 16 18.00 -16.21 -11.73
CA ALA A 16 17.02 -15.32 -12.37
C ALA A 16 16.04 -14.75 -11.34
N ILE A 17 15.74 -13.46 -11.44
CA ILE A 17 14.73 -12.78 -10.62
C ILE A 17 13.70 -12.17 -11.56
N VAL A 18 12.45 -12.63 -11.45
CA VAL A 18 11.34 -12.13 -12.26
C VAL A 18 10.56 -11.10 -11.46
N GLY A 19 10.56 -9.85 -11.95
CA GLY A 19 9.89 -8.71 -11.32
C GLY A 19 10.84 -7.84 -10.49
N SER A 20 10.83 -6.53 -10.75
CA SER A 20 11.74 -5.58 -10.09
C SER A 20 11.09 -4.71 -9.01
N GLY A 21 9.98 -5.15 -8.43
CA GLY A 21 9.44 -4.52 -7.22
C GLY A 21 10.42 -4.58 -6.04
N LEU A 22 10.06 -3.97 -4.90
CA LEU A 22 10.90 -3.95 -3.69
C LEU A 22 11.43 -5.35 -3.32
N THR A 23 10.59 -6.38 -3.42
CA THR A 23 10.96 -7.78 -3.20
C THR A 23 12.14 -8.22 -4.07
N GLY A 24 12.04 -8.03 -5.39
CA GLY A 24 13.05 -8.47 -6.34
C GLY A 24 14.36 -7.72 -6.13
N LEU A 25 14.28 -6.40 -5.95
CA LEU A 25 15.46 -5.56 -5.71
C LEU A 25 16.19 -5.90 -4.41
N VAL A 26 15.46 -6.23 -3.33
CA VAL A 26 16.09 -6.68 -2.07
C VAL A 26 16.78 -8.03 -2.26
N ALA A 27 16.16 -8.98 -2.96
CA ALA A 27 16.80 -10.26 -3.27
C ALA A 27 18.05 -10.07 -4.15
N THR A 28 17.97 -9.20 -5.15
CA THR A 28 19.12 -8.82 -5.99
C THR A 28 20.24 -8.22 -5.15
N TYR A 29 19.93 -7.23 -4.30
CA TYR A 29 20.92 -6.58 -3.44
C TYR A 29 21.62 -7.58 -2.52
N LEU A 30 20.87 -8.46 -1.86
CA LEU A 30 21.42 -9.49 -0.98
C LEU A 30 22.36 -10.44 -1.71
N LEU A 31 21.91 -11.03 -2.83
CA LEU A 31 22.70 -12.02 -3.56
C LEU A 31 23.91 -11.41 -4.28
N SER A 32 23.77 -10.20 -4.83
CA SER A 32 24.88 -9.49 -5.49
C SER A 32 25.88 -8.85 -4.51
N SER A 33 25.52 -8.70 -3.23
CA SER A 33 26.47 -8.25 -2.20
C SER A 33 27.55 -9.28 -1.88
N TYR A 34 27.30 -10.56 -2.18
CA TYR A 34 28.26 -11.62 -1.96
C TYR A 34 29.49 -11.44 -2.84
N LYS A 35 30.65 -11.35 -2.18
CA LYS A 35 31.95 -11.34 -2.84
C LYS A 35 32.69 -12.62 -2.47
N PRO A 36 33.24 -13.35 -3.45
CA PRO A 36 33.91 -14.59 -3.15
C PRO A 36 35.27 -14.38 -2.47
N ASP A 37 35.48 -15.06 -1.35
CA ASP A 37 36.69 -14.92 -0.53
C ASP A 37 37.85 -15.82 -0.98
N SER A 38 37.59 -16.79 -1.87
CA SER A 38 38.56 -17.76 -2.38
C SER A 38 38.34 -18.01 -3.88
N PRO A 39 39.39 -18.33 -4.66
CA PRO A 39 39.26 -18.75 -6.06
C PRO A 39 38.37 -20.01 -6.23
N ASP A 40 38.26 -20.86 -5.21
CA ASP A 40 37.42 -22.07 -5.25
C ASP A 40 35.97 -21.82 -4.83
N ALA A 41 35.69 -20.68 -4.18
CA ALA A 41 34.33 -20.34 -3.76
C ALA A 41 33.42 -20.13 -4.99
N PRO A 42 32.14 -20.46 -4.94
CA PRO A 42 31.25 -20.25 -6.09
C PRO A 42 31.10 -18.75 -6.39
N ARG A 43 30.83 -18.38 -7.64
CA ARG A 43 30.44 -17.02 -8.04
C ARG A 43 28.93 -16.99 -8.21
N ILE A 44 28.25 -15.94 -7.75
CA ILE A 44 26.82 -15.73 -8.04
C ILE A 44 26.69 -14.72 -9.16
N SER A 45 25.85 -15.03 -10.13
CA SER A 45 25.43 -14.12 -11.19
C SER A 45 23.92 -13.91 -11.12
N VAL A 46 23.47 -12.66 -10.97
CA VAL A 46 22.06 -12.33 -10.80
C VAL A 46 21.52 -11.59 -12.02
N GLU A 47 20.49 -12.14 -12.65
CA GLU A 47 19.77 -11.47 -13.75
C GLU A 47 18.36 -11.10 -13.29
N ILE A 48 18.00 -9.82 -13.34
CA ILE A 48 16.67 -9.33 -13.00
C ILE A 48 15.91 -8.92 -14.26
N PHE A 49 14.66 -9.36 -14.38
CA PHE A 49 13.78 -9.11 -15.52
C PHE A 49 12.62 -8.21 -15.12
N GLU A 50 12.48 -7.08 -15.80
CA GLU A 50 11.42 -6.09 -15.63
C GLU A 50 10.72 -5.84 -16.97
N ARG A 51 9.38 -5.98 -16.96
CA ARG A 51 8.54 -5.72 -18.13
C ARG A 51 8.51 -4.23 -18.48
N ALA A 52 8.52 -3.35 -17.48
CA ALA A 52 8.50 -1.91 -17.68
C ALA A 52 9.84 -1.38 -18.22
N SER A 53 9.81 -0.17 -18.79
CA SER A 53 11.00 0.53 -19.28
C SER A 53 11.92 1.03 -18.16
N THR A 54 11.41 1.09 -16.92
CA THR A 54 12.15 1.52 -15.74
C THR A 54 12.02 0.49 -14.64
N VAL A 55 13.13 0.23 -13.96
CA VAL A 55 13.18 -0.67 -12.80
C VAL A 55 12.46 -0.07 -11.60
N GLY A 56 11.87 -0.93 -10.79
CA GLY A 56 11.63 -0.60 -9.41
C GLY A 56 10.23 -0.11 -9.07
N MET A 57 10.09 0.10 -7.77
CA MET A 57 8.92 0.70 -7.12
C MET A 57 8.70 2.19 -7.47
N ASP A 58 9.57 2.77 -8.28
CA ASP A 58 9.58 4.18 -8.71
C ASP A 58 9.06 4.37 -10.15
N SER A 59 8.70 3.29 -10.85
CA SER A 59 8.33 3.30 -12.27
C SER A 59 7.08 4.14 -12.61
N ALA A 60 6.15 4.28 -11.67
CA ALA A 60 4.97 5.12 -11.82
C ALA A 60 5.13 6.53 -11.22
N SER A 61 6.25 6.80 -10.53
CA SER A 61 6.51 8.09 -9.90
C SER A 61 6.75 9.17 -10.95
N ILE A 62 6.25 10.38 -10.68
CA ILE A 62 6.33 11.51 -11.61
C ILE A 62 7.23 12.61 -11.05
N THR A 63 7.79 13.41 -11.95
CA THR A 63 8.57 14.60 -11.61
C THR A 63 7.80 15.83 -12.07
N VAL A 64 7.41 16.70 -11.12
CA VAL A 64 6.68 17.92 -11.41
C VAL A 64 7.63 19.12 -11.33
N PRO A 65 7.77 19.93 -12.40
CA PRO A 65 8.59 21.14 -12.35
C PRO A 65 7.96 22.16 -11.41
N LEU A 66 8.76 22.73 -10.51
CA LEU A 66 8.38 23.85 -9.66
C LEU A 66 8.85 25.13 -10.37
N SER A 67 7.90 25.96 -10.82
CA SER A 67 8.22 27.29 -11.32
C SER A 67 8.52 28.21 -10.14
N LEU A 68 9.80 28.55 -9.94
CA LEU A 68 10.18 29.62 -9.01
C LEU A 68 9.71 30.96 -9.62
N ALA A 69 8.96 31.75 -8.85
CA ALA A 69 8.60 33.09 -9.28
C ALA A 69 9.88 33.92 -9.52
N PRO A 70 9.93 34.78 -10.55
CA PRO A 70 11.01 35.74 -10.68
C PRO A 70 11.01 36.63 -9.44
N SER A 71 12.17 36.81 -8.82
CA SER A 71 12.38 37.79 -7.76
C SER A 71 11.83 39.14 -8.24
N ALA A 72 10.87 39.70 -7.48
CA ALA A 72 10.33 41.02 -7.76
C ALA A 72 11.49 42.00 -7.87
N SER A 73 11.75 42.51 -9.08
CA SER A 73 12.66 43.62 -9.30
C SER A 73 12.16 44.77 -8.43
N THR A 74 12.99 45.18 -7.47
CA THR A 74 12.74 46.38 -6.68
C THR A 74 12.76 47.57 -7.63
N THR A 75 11.57 48.01 -8.05
CA THR A 75 11.41 49.31 -8.70
C THR A 75 11.65 50.34 -7.61
N THR A 76 12.86 50.88 -7.58
CA THR A 76 13.20 52.06 -6.79
C THR A 76 12.39 53.24 -7.33
N ASN A 77 11.23 53.49 -6.74
CA ASN A 77 10.57 54.78 -6.85
C ASN A 77 11.29 55.75 -5.92
N THR A 78 12.18 56.54 -6.52
CA THR A 78 12.67 57.80 -5.94
C THR A 78 11.51 58.77 -5.83
N THR A 79 11.02 58.98 -4.61
CA THR A 79 10.22 60.16 -4.29
C THR A 79 10.79 60.82 -3.04
N SER A 80 11.25 62.04 -3.25
CA SER A 80 11.84 62.99 -2.32
C SER A 80 11.00 63.23 -1.06
N SER A 81 11.63 63.15 0.11
CA SER A 81 11.12 63.76 1.35
C SER A 81 11.87 65.07 1.62
N PRO A 82 11.20 66.17 2.00
CA PRO A 82 11.88 67.28 2.64
C PRO A 82 12.01 67.04 4.15
N SER A 83 13.17 67.44 4.64
CA SER A 83 13.65 67.50 6.02
C SER A 83 12.71 68.22 6.99
N HIS A 84 12.63 67.74 8.24
CA HIS A 84 12.74 68.58 9.45
C HIS A 84 13.11 67.74 10.69
N THR A 85 14.24 68.08 11.28
CA THR A 85 14.64 67.92 12.70
C THR A 85 13.60 68.61 13.61
N THR A 86 13.33 68.24 14.88
CA THR A 86 14.25 68.16 16.04
C THR A 86 13.48 67.67 17.30
N THR A 87 14.25 67.15 18.29
CA THR A 87 14.08 67.18 19.78
C THR A 87 13.05 66.32 20.54
N THR A 88 13.59 65.28 21.20
CA THR A 88 13.56 64.93 22.66
C THR A 88 12.27 64.98 23.48
N HIS A 89 11.88 63.84 24.06
CA HIS A 89 11.70 63.68 25.52
C HIS A 89 11.63 62.19 25.91
N ASP A 90 12.42 61.83 26.92
CA ASP A 90 12.40 60.57 27.66
C ASP A 90 11.13 60.43 28.51
N ASP A 91 10.57 59.21 28.62
CA ASP A 91 10.29 58.61 29.94
C ASP A 91 10.05 57.08 29.85
N GLY A 92 10.50 56.38 30.90
CA GLY A 92 10.75 54.94 30.90
C GLY A 92 9.59 54.01 31.28
N GLY A 93 9.80 52.71 31.03
CA GLY A 93 8.89 51.65 31.49
C GLY A 93 9.21 50.22 31.00
N LEU A 94 10.03 49.51 31.78
CA LEU A 94 10.27 48.06 31.92
C LEU A 94 9.84 47.04 30.81
N ARG A 95 10.88 46.49 30.15
CA ARG A 95 11.27 45.07 29.95
C ARG A 95 10.21 43.94 29.86
N SER A 96 10.21 43.26 28.71
CA SER A 96 10.28 41.77 28.62
C SER A 96 11.10 41.33 27.39
N ARG A 97 11.96 40.33 27.62
CA ARG A 97 13.09 39.88 26.79
C ARG A 97 12.64 38.99 25.62
N SER A 98 13.05 39.37 24.41
CA SER A 98 13.10 38.52 23.21
C SER A 98 14.54 38.05 22.99
N GLN A 99 14.79 36.73 23.02
CA GLN A 99 16.01 36.02 22.60
C GLN A 99 15.61 34.54 22.45
N LYS A 100 16.00 33.73 21.46
CA LYS A 100 17.10 33.77 20.49
C LYS A 100 16.77 32.78 19.36
N ARG A 101 17.01 33.19 18.10
CA ARG A 101 17.08 32.30 16.93
C ARG A 101 18.58 32.01 16.70
N PRO A 102 19.02 30.75 16.57
CA PRO A 102 20.44 30.47 16.36
C PRO A 102 20.84 30.85 14.92
N LYS A 103 21.95 31.59 14.85
CA LYS A 103 22.65 32.05 13.65
C LYS A 103 23.59 30.93 13.23
N LEU A 104 23.40 30.35 12.03
CA LEU A 104 24.33 29.38 11.46
C LEU A 104 25.38 30.16 10.67
N GLU A 105 26.61 30.11 11.15
CA GLU A 105 27.81 30.66 10.54
C GLU A 105 28.28 29.65 9.48
N VAL A 106 28.39 30.08 8.22
CA VAL A 106 29.01 29.29 7.15
C VAL A 106 30.35 29.94 6.86
N ASP A 107 31.40 29.25 7.26
CA ASP A 107 32.79 29.61 6.96
C ASP A 107 33.07 29.23 5.50
N ALA A 108 33.53 30.19 4.70
CA ALA A 108 33.85 30.01 3.29
C ALA A 108 35.30 30.40 3.05
N THR A 109 36.12 29.43 2.63
CA THR A 109 37.46 29.66 2.06
C THR A 109 37.37 29.62 0.53
N PRO A 110 38.11 30.48 -0.21
CA PRO A 110 37.89 30.68 -1.64
C PRO A 110 38.79 29.78 -2.51
N THR A 111 38.28 29.40 -3.68
CA THR A 111 39.08 28.82 -4.78
C THR A 111 39.03 29.79 -5.98
N PRO A 112 40.14 29.98 -6.74
CA PRO A 112 40.20 31.02 -7.76
C PRO A 112 39.61 30.60 -9.10
N ALA A 113 39.28 31.64 -9.86
CA ALA A 113 38.54 31.68 -11.10
C ALA A 113 39.23 31.05 -12.32
N SER A 114 38.42 30.51 -13.24
CA SER A 114 38.54 30.82 -14.67
C SER A 114 37.24 30.51 -15.42
N CYS A 115 36.93 31.41 -16.36
CA CYS A 115 35.71 31.62 -17.12
C CYS A 115 35.12 30.42 -17.88
N GLU A 116 33.79 30.38 -17.95
CA GLU A 116 33.04 30.40 -19.22
C GLU A 116 31.58 30.84 -18.97
N LYS A 117 31.08 31.76 -19.80
CA LYS A 117 29.73 32.32 -19.72
C LYS A 117 28.72 31.26 -20.17
N ALA A 118 28.03 30.64 -19.21
CA ALA A 118 26.76 29.98 -19.45
C ALA A 118 25.63 30.90 -18.99
N GLU A 119 24.66 31.17 -19.87
CA GLU A 119 23.41 31.85 -19.53
C GLU A 119 22.76 31.17 -18.31
N SER A 120 22.63 31.93 -17.22
CA SER A 120 22.07 31.42 -15.97
C SER A 120 20.56 31.20 -16.11
N LYS A 121 20.15 30.02 -16.62
CA LYS A 121 18.82 29.50 -16.34
C LYS A 121 18.69 29.42 -14.82
N SER A 122 17.71 30.13 -14.26
CA SER A 122 17.31 29.97 -12.85
C SER A 122 17.18 28.48 -12.53
N PRO A 123 17.71 27.98 -11.40
CA PRO A 123 17.61 26.55 -11.08
C PRO A 123 16.13 26.15 -11.00
N GLN A 124 15.63 25.46 -12.02
CA GLN A 124 14.30 24.86 -11.97
C GLN A 124 14.34 23.79 -10.88
N SER A 125 13.61 24.00 -9.79
CA SER A 125 13.45 22.97 -8.77
C SER A 125 12.41 21.97 -9.26
N PHE A 126 12.61 20.70 -8.96
CA PHE A 126 11.69 19.62 -9.35
C PHE A 126 11.19 18.92 -8.09
N LEU A 127 9.91 18.51 -8.08
CA LEU A 127 9.32 17.69 -7.04
C LEU A 127 9.07 16.29 -7.57
N ARG A 128 9.74 15.29 -6.99
CA ARG A 128 9.44 13.87 -7.24
C ARG A 128 8.22 13.47 -6.39
N ILE A 129 7.26 12.80 -7.02
CA ILE A 129 6.04 12.31 -6.37
C ILE A 129 5.99 10.81 -6.53
N ASP A 130 5.99 10.10 -5.40
CA ASP A 130 5.81 8.65 -5.38
C ASP A 130 4.37 8.28 -5.74
N VAL A 131 4.20 7.32 -6.66
CA VAL A 131 2.89 6.82 -7.08
C VAL A 131 2.86 5.28 -6.99
N PRO A 132 2.00 4.68 -6.14
CA PRO A 132 1.27 5.34 -5.05
C PRO A 132 2.23 5.88 -3.99
N MET A 133 1.71 6.71 -3.09
CA MET A 133 2.38 7.00 -1.84
C MET A 133 2.76 5.72 -1.07
N ARG A 134 3.98 5.71 -0.49
CA ARG A 134 4.52 4.57 0.27
C ARG A 134 4.86 4.98 1.69
N VAL A 135 3.90 4.76 2.57
CA VAL A 135 3.99 5.11 3.97
C VAL A 135 4.29 3.87 4.79
N PHE A 136 5.12 4.05 5.81
CA PHE A 136 5.48 2.99 6.74
C PHE A 136 5.52 3.53 8.16
N THR A 137 5.20 2.66 9.12
CA THR A 137 5.15 2.98 10.56
C THR A 137 6.33 2.38 11.31
N GLY A 138 6.75 3.06 12.37
CA GLY A 138 7.86 2.62 13.22
C GLY A 138 7.70 1.21 13.83
N GLY A 139 6.46 0.78 14.10
CA GLY A 139 6.19 -0.48 14.80
C GLY A 139 5.85 -1.68 13.90
N TYR A 140 5.33 -1.45 12.70
CA TYR A 140 4.89 -2.54 11.80
C TYR A 140 5.95 -2.95 10.76
N TYR A 141 6.96 -2.10 10.52
CA TYR A 141 7.94 -2.29 9.44
C TYR A 141 9.40 -2.39 9.91
N PRO A 142 9.74 -3.24 10.89
CA PRO A 142 11.10 -3.29 11.42
C PRO A 142 12.15 -3.68 10.37
N GLN A 143 11.87 -4.64 9.47
CA GLN A 143 12.84 -5.08 8.46
C GLN A 143 13.03 -4.03 7.37
N LEU A 144 11.96 -3.36 6.93
CA LEU A 144 12.07 -2.24 6.00
C LEU A 144 12.90 -1.10 6.60
N LEU A 145 12.66 -0.75 7.87
CA LEU A 145 13.38 0.31 8.56
C LEU A 145 14.84 -0.05 8.78
N ALA A 146 15.15 -1.31 9.11
CA ALA A 146 16.52 -1.80 9.21
C ALA A 146 17.24 -1.68 7.85
N LEU A 147 16.60 -2.13 6.76
CA LEU A 147 17.11 -1.98 5.40
C LEU A 147 17.37 -0.51 5.06
N TYR A 148 16.42 0.39 5.31
CA TYR A 148 16.57 1.81 4.99
C TYR A 148 17.69 2.47 5.81
N ARG A 149 17.84 2.12 7.08
CA ARG A 149 18.98 2.60 7.90
C ARG A 149 20.31 2.10 7.35
N HIS A 150 20.38 0.81 6.99
CA HIS A 150 21.56 0.20 6.39
C HIS A 150 21.96 0.89 5.08
N LEU A 151 20.99 1.17 4.21
CA LEU A 151 21.20 1.85 2.93
C LEU A 151 21.37 3.38 3.06
N GLY A 152 21.30 3.95 4.27
CA GLY A 152 21.40 5.40 4.49
C GLY A 152 20.22 6.22 3.94
N ILE A 153 19.06 5.58 3.72
CA ILE A 153 17.86 6.21 3.17
C ILE A 153 17.21 7.14 4.21
N LYS A 154 17.12 8.43 3.89
CA LYS A 154 16.51 9.43 4.77
C LYS A 154 14.98 9.34 4.73
N THR A 155 14.37 9.33 5.91
CA THR A 155 12.90 9.31 6.07
C THR A 155 12.39 10.65 6.58
N LYS A 156 11.14 10.97 6.26
CA LYS A 156 10.43 12.17 6.70
C LYS A 156 9.18 11.73 7.45
N LYS A 157 8.99 12.24 8.67
CA LYS A 157 7.77 12.06 9.45
C LYS A 157 6.60 12.80 8.80
N THR A 158 5.44 12.17 8.77
CA THR A 158 4.18 12.73 8.27
C THR A 158 3.18 12.93 9.40
N ASN A 159 2.33 13.95 9.31
CA ASN A 159 1.42 14.31 10.40
C ASN A 159 0.11 13.50 10.38
N PHE A 160 -0.20 12.79 9.29
CA PHE A 160 -1.35 11.88 9.11
C PHE A 160 -2.62 12.33 9.81
N THR A 161 -3.00 13.57 9.54
CA THR A 161 -4.29 14.06 9.96
C THR A 161 -5.37 13.55 9.00
N TYR A 162 -6.56 13.22 9.50
CA TYR A 162 -7.64 12.63 8.72
C TYR A 162 -8.91 13.48 8.81
N SER A 163 -9.60 13.66 7.69
CA SER A 163 -11.01 14.10 7.69
C SER A 163 -11.87 12.98 7.12
N PHE A 164 -12.96 12.63 7.79
CA PHE A 164 -13.93 11.64 7.32
C PHE A 164 -15.20 12.34 6.89
N ALA A 165 -15.63 12.09 5.66
CA ALA A 165 -16.89 12.59 5.12
C ALA A 165 -17.66 11.46 4.44
N THR A 166 -18.98 11.59 4.43
CA THR A 166 -19.87 10.62 3.79
C THR A 166 -20.52 11.26 2.58
N LEU A 167 -20.39 10.64 1.42
CA LEU A 167 -21.05 11.10 0.20
C LEU A 167 -22.52 10.63 0.24
N PRO A 168 -23.51 11.53 0.20
CA PRO A 168 -24.92 11.12 0.23
C PRO A 168 -25.27 10.23 -0.98
N PRO A 169 -26.30 9.36 -0.84
CA PRO A 169 -26.76 8.55 -1.96
C PRO A 169 -27.23 9.48 -3.09
N PRO A 170 -27.13 9.05 -4.37
CA PRO A 170 -27.67 9.82 -5.47
C PRO A 170 -29.17 10.00 -5.23
N SER A 171 -29.61 11.26 -5.07
CA SER A 171 -31.02 11.58 -4.95
C SER A 171 -31.74 11.05 -6.19
N THR A 172 -32.70 10.15 -6.01
CA THR A 172 -33.66 9.81 -7.07
C THR A 172 -34.24 11.13 -7.57
N PRO A 173 -34.20 11.40 -8.89
CA PRO A 173 -34.83 12.59 -9.41
C PRO A 173 -36.30 12.54 -8.98
N THR A 174 -36.69 13.47 -8.12
CA THR A 174 -38.09 13.67 -7.78
C THR A 174 -38.76 13.96 -9.11
N VAL A 175 -39.69 13.09 -9.53
CA VAL A 175 -40.50 13.31 -10.71
C VAL A 175 -41.19 14.66 -10.52
N ALA A 176 -40.60 15.71 -11.08
CA ALA A 176 -41.34 16.92 -11.39
C ALA A 176 -42.49 16.45 -12.28
N GLY A 177 -43.70 16.92 -11.97
CA GLY A 177 -44.95 16.44 -12.55
C GLY A 177 -44.94 16.32 -14.08
N PRO A 178 -45.87 15.55 -14.64
CA PRO A 178 -45.84 15.13 -16.04
C PRO A 178 -45.67 16.35 -16.96
N PRO A 179 -44.65 16.39 -17.83
CA PRO A 179 -44.61 17.38 -18.88
C PRO A 179 -45.70 17.04 -19.89
N SER A 180 -46.74 17.85 -19.92
CA SER A 180 -47.73 17.88 -20.99
C SER A 180 -47.07 18.37 -22.27
N ALA A 181 -46.54 17.45 -23.08
CA ALA A 181 -46.44 17.61 -24.54
C ALA A 181 -46.04 16.27 -25.17
N SER A 182 -46.96 15.71 -25.95
CA SER A 182 -46.73 14.60 -26.87
C SER A 182 -45.72 14.98 -27.95
N LEU A 183 -44.61 14.25 -28.04
CA LEU A 183 -43.76 14.21 -29.23
C LEU A 183 -43.63 12.76 -29.70
N SER A 184 -43.79 12.57 -31.00
CA SER A 184 -44.01 11.31 -31.72
C SER A 184 -42.75 10.44 -31.85
N ALA A 185 -42.97 9.13 -31.84
CA ALA A 185 -41.97 8.06 -31.85
C ALA A 185 -41.26 7.86 -33.21
N THR A 186 -40.63 8.89 -33.78
CA THR A 186 -39.91 8.71 -35.06
C THR A 186 -38.57 9.44 -35.20
N GLU A 187 -38.00 9.98 -34.11
CA GLU A 187 -36.65 10.57 -34.10
C GLU A 187 -35.66 9.84 -33.16
N GLN A 188 -36.02 8.66 -32.65
CA GLN A 188 -35.20 7.91 -31.69
C GLN A 188 -34.14 6.98 -32.31
N GLU A 189 -34.07 6.88 -33.64
CA GLU A 189 -33.21 5.90 -34.33
C GLU A 189 -32.00 6.48 -35.11
N LYS A 190 -31.64 7.76 -34.93
CA LYS A 190 -30.52 8.38 -35.69
C LYS A 190 -29.40 9.03 -34.89
N LEU A 191 -29.23 8.69 -33.61
CA LEU A 191 -28.05 9.07 -32.83
C LEU A 191 -27.38 7.81 -32.29
N GLY A 192 -26.33 7.40 -32.99
CA GLY A 192 -25.44 6.31 -32.60
C GLY A 192 -24.76 6.55 -31.25
N TRP A 193 -24.27 5.46 -30.69
CA TRP A 193 -23.43 5.36 -29.49
C TRP A 193 -22.38 6.47 -29.37
N ASN A 194 -22.76 7.58 -28.74
CA ASN A 194 -21.84 8.53 -28.14
C ASN A 194 -22.16 8.55 -26.65
N GLY A 195 -21.20 8.04 -25.87
CA GLY A 195 -21.32 7.82 -24.44
C GLY A 195 -21.89 9.05 -23.72
N ARG A 196 -22.92 8.82 -22.91
CA ARG A 196 -23.38 9.80 -21.93
C ARG A 196 -22.18 10.15 -21.05
N ILE A 197 -21.64 11.33 -21.28
CA ILE A 197 -20.81 12.08 -20.34
C ILE A 197 -21.63 12.14 -19.06
N ALA A 198 -21.22 11.36 -18.04
CA ALA A 198 -21.81 11.47 -16.71
C ALA A 198 -21.63 12.92 -16.26
N GLU A 199 -22.74 13.61 -16.01
CA GLU A 199 -22.75 14.94 -15.41
C GLU A 199 -21.81 14.97 -14.19
N LYS A 200 -20.95 15.98 -14.11
CA LYS A 200 -20.07 16.23 -12.97
C LYS A 200 -20.96 16.57 -11.76
N ALA A 201 -21.23 15.60 -10.88
CA ALA A 201 -22.41 15.64 -10.01
C ALA A 201 -22.17 15.62 -8.48
N ALA A 202 -20.96 15.77 -7.96
CA ALA A 202 -20.79 15.99 -6.51
C ALA A 202 -19.57 16.87 -6.18
N VAL A 203 -19.74 17.80 -5.24
CA VAL A 203 -18.64 18.48 -4.54
C VAL A 203 -18.31 17.67 -3.30
N THR A 204 -17.03 17.61 -2.89
CA THR A 204 -16.66 16.89 -1.66
C THR A 204 -17.49 17.38 -0.46
N PRO A 205 -18.16 16.48 0.27
CA PRO A 205 -18.98 16.84 1.42
C PRO A 205 -18.13 17.39 2.56
N SER A 206 -18.77 18.15 3.45
CA SER A 206 -18.12 18.60 4.69
C SER A 206 -17.85 17.39 5.59
N PRO A 207 -16.72 17.36 6.31
CA PRO A 207 -16.40 16.22 7.15
C PRO A 207 -17.31 16.15 8.38
N ASN A 208 -17.60 14.91 8.76
CA ASN A 208 -18.31 14.56 9.98
C ASN A 208 -17.33 14.48 11.17
N ILE A 209 -16.11 13.99 10.92
CA ILE A 209 -15.06 13.82 11.94
C ILE A 209 -13.75 14.38 11.38
N ILE A 210 -13.02 15.09 12.23
CA ILE A 210 -11.71 15.64 11.91
C ILE A 210 -10.72 15.27 12.99
N TYR A 211 -9.73 14.47 12.64
CA TYR A 211 -8.71 13.98 13.55
C TYR A 211 -7.35 14.62 13.25
N ASN A 212 -6.67 15.10 14.30
CA ASN A 212 -5.54 16.04 14.16
C ASN A 212 -4.17 15.45 14.56
N GLY A 213 -4.03 14.13 14.71
CA GLY A 213 -2.81 13.54 15.28
C GLY A 213 -2.08 12.56 14.38
N ALA A 214 -0.74 12.53 14.44
CA ALA A 214 0.03 11.52 13.70
C ALA A 214 -0.05 10.10 14.32
N ASN A 215 -0.33 9.98 15.63
CA ASN A 215 -0.05 8.76 16.43
C ASN A 215 -1.18 8.35 17.42
N GLY A 216 -2.41 8.80 17.21
CA GLY A 216 -3.56 8.58 18.11
C GLY A 216 -3.76 9.66 19.18
N LEU A 217 -2.81 10.57 19.37
CA LEU A 217 -2.80 11.53 20.50
C LEU A 217 -3.23 12.96 20.16
N GLY A 218 -3.38 13.31 18.88
CA GLY A 218 -3.71 14.69 18.47
C GLY A 218 -5.18 15.09 18.65
N GLY A 219 -6.03 14.17 19.09
CA GLY A 219 -7.44 14.41 19.34
C GLY A 219 -8.27 14.73 18.08
N VAL A 220 -9.49 15.22 18.32
CA VAL A 220 -10.49 15.54 17.29
C VAL A 220 -10.85 17.02 17.38
N SER A 221 -11.11 17.67 16.26
CA SER A 221 -11.60 19.06 16.19
C SER A 221 -13.01 19.16 15.61
N LEU A 222 -13.71 20.23 15.98
CA LEU A 222 -15.00 20.58 15.41
C LEU A 222 -14.87 20.95 13.92
N PRO A 223 -15.68 20.37 13.03
CA PRO A 223 -15.79 20.80 11.64
C PRO A 223 -16.26 22.25 11.51
N SER A 224 -15.88 22.91 10.40
CA SER A 224 -16.16 24.33 10.19
C SER A 224 -17.65 24.64 10.11
N TRP A 225 -18.46 23.74 9.53
CA TRP A 225 -19.93 23.88 9.46
C TRP A 225 -20.61 23.86 10.84
N LEU A 226 -19.95 23.25 11.83
CA LEU A 226 -20.43 23.20 13.21
C LEU A 226 -19.87 24.34 14.06
N ARG A 227 -18.66 24.82 13.76
CA ARG A 227 -18.06 25.99 14.41
C ARG A 227 -18.73 27.30 13.99
N ASN A 228 -19.12 27.42 12.72
CA ASN A 228 -19.68 28.63 12.13
C ASN A 228 -21.13 28.39 11.68
N PRO A 229 -22.13 28.52 12.59
CA PRO A 229 -23.51 28.27 12.22
C PRO A 229 -24.02 29.38 11.27
N ASN A 230 -24.50 28.97 10.09
CA ASN A 230 -25.26 29.87 9.20
C ASN A 230 -26.66 30.12 9.80
N LEU A 231 -26.74 31.00 10.79
CA LEU A 231 -28.00 31.41 11.40
C LEU A 231 -28.69 32.45 10.52
N PRO A 232 -29.99 32.27 10.18
CA PRO A 232 -30.74 33.28 9.46
C PRO A 232 -30.84 34.57 10.29
N SER A 233 -30.89 35.72 9.62
CA SER A 233 -31.13 37.02 10.23
C SER A 233 -32.52 37.53 9.80
N PRO A 234 -33.47 37.77 10.73
CA PRO A 234 -33.36 37.69 12.19
C PRO A 234 -33.25 36.25 12.71
N MET A 235 -32.56 36.09 13.85
CA MET A 235 -32.35 34.77 14.47
C MET A 235 -33.67 34.18 14.95
N THR A 236 -33.99 32.97 14.48
CA THR A 236 -35.15 32.21 14.93
C THR A 236 -34.74 31.20 16.02
N MET A 237 -35.59 30.99 17.04
CA MET A 237 -35.35 29.98 18.07
C MET A 237 -35.18 28.58 17.46
N THR A 238 -35.92 28.28 16.40
CA THR A 238 -35.79 27.03 15.65
C THR A 238 -34.38 26.83 15.09
N ALA A 239 -33.73 27.88 14.56
CA ALA A 239 -32.37 27.78 14.03
C ALA A 239 -31.34 27.49 15.13
N ILE A 240 -31.51 28.08 16.31
CA ILE A 240 -30.66 27.84 17.48
C ILE A 240 -30.84 26.40 17.99
N LEU A 241 -32.09 25.95 18.19
CA LEU A 241 -32.39 24.57 18.61
C LEU A 241 -31.87 23.53 17.61
N THR A 242 -32.01 23.81 16.31
CA THR A 242 -31.44 22.94 15.26
C THR A 242 -29.93 22.85 15.36
N HIS A 243 -29.25 23.97 15.61
CA HIS A 243 -27.79 23.99 15.78
C HIS A 243 -27.35 23.23 17.04
N LEU A 244 -28.02 23.41 18.17
CA LEU A 244 -27.77 22.65 19.40
C LEU A 244 -27.97 21.15 19.20
N SER A 245 -29.01 20.76 18.44
CA SER A 245 -29.24 19.36 18.08
C SER A 245 -28.06 18.80 17.26
N ARG A 246 -27.56 19.55 16.27
CA ARG A 246 -26.36 19.18 15.49
C ARG A 246 -25.11 19.01 16.36
N MET A 247 -24.88 19.93 17.31
CA MET A 247 -23.78 19.81 18.28
C MET A 247 -23.91 18.54 19.11
N ARG A 248 -25.11 18.25 19.63
CA ARG A 248 -25.38 17.05 20.42
C ARG A 248 -25.14 15.77 19.62
N CYS A 249 -25.61 15.70 18.38
CA CYS A 249 -25.37 14.57 17.49
C CYS A 249 -23.86 14.38 17.21
N TYR A 250 -23.14 15.47 16.95
CA TYR A 250 -21.68 15.41 16.77
C TYR A 250 -20.96 14.87 18.01
N PHE A 251 -21.30 15.36 19.20
CA PHE A 251 -20.70 14.86 20.44
C PHE A 251 -21.04 13.38 20.69
N ALA A 252 -22.25 12.94 20.36
CA ALA A 252 -22.60 11.51 20.42
C ALA A 252 -21.74 10.68 19.46
N SER A 253 -21.58 11.10 18.20
CA SER A 253 -20.69 10.46 17.23
C SER A 253 -19.23 10.46 17.69
N LEU A 254 -18.77 11.54 18.33
CA LEU A 254 -17.43 11.64 18.89
C LEU A 254 -17.23 10.66 20.05
N LEU A 255 -18.22 10.52 20.94
CA LEU A 255 -18.18 9.50 22.00
C LEU A 255 -18.13 8.10 21.41
N THR A 256 -18.94 7.80 20.39
CA THR A 256 -18.89 6.52 19.65
C THR A 256 -17.50 6.25 19.07
N LEU A 257 -16.87 7.26 18.47
CA LEU A 257 -15.49 7.17 17.95
C LEU A 257 -14.49 6.86 19.07
N ILE A 258 -14.53 7.60 20.17
CA ILE A 258 -13.58 7.47 21.28
C ILE A 258 -13.73 6.11 21.95
N PHE A 259 -14.95 5.72 22.32
CA PHE A 259 -15.21 4.44 22.97
C PHE A 259 -14.96 3.27 22.02
N GLY A 260 -15.38 3.36 20.76
CA GLY A 260 -15.13 2.32 19.75
C GLY A 260 -13.63 2.11 19.51
N TYR A 261 -12.85 3.19 19.42
CA TYR A 261 -11.40 3.09 19.31
C TYR A 261 -10.75 2.49 20.56
N LEU A 262 -11.18 2.90 21.76
CA LEU A 262 -10.67 2.34 23.02
C LEU A 262 -11.00 0.84 23.12
N GLN A 263 -12.21 0.43 22.75
CA GLN A 263 -12.63 -0.98 22.70
C GLN A 263 -11.73 -1.78 21.74
N LEU A 264 -11.58 -1.31 20.50
CA LEU A 264 -10.70 -1.92 19.50
C LEU A 264 -9.27 -2.04 20.03
N LEU A 265 -8.76 -1.00 20.69
CA LEU A 265 -7.40 -0.98 21.21
C LEU A 265 -7.20 -2.02 22.33
N LEU A 266 -8.14 -2.11 23.27
CA LEU A 266 -8.09 -3.10 24.35
C LEU A 266 -8.17 -4.52 23.79
N ILE A 267 -9.06 -4.77 22.83
CA ILE A 267 -9.17 -6.07 22.14
C ILE A 267 -7.88 -6.42 21.40
N ALA A 268 -7.31 -5.47 20.63
CA ALA A 268 -6.07 -5.66 19.89
C ALA A 268 -4.88 -5.95 20.81
N LEU A 269 -4.71 -5.16 21.88
CA LEU A 269 -3.64 -5.37 22.85
C LEU A 269 -3.82 -6.70 23.59
N TRP A 270 -5.04 -7.08 23.95
CA TRP A 270 -5.34 -8.37 24.58
C TRP A 270 -4.91 -9.55 23.70
N HIS A 271 -5.41 -9.61 22.47
CA HIS A 271 -5.09 -10.74 21.57
C HIS A 271 -3.63 -10.74 21.10
N HIS A 272 -3.03 -9.56 20.91
CA HIS A 272 -1.64 -9.45 20.52
C HIS A 272 -0.69 -9.87 21.66
N SER A 273 -0.90 -9.35 22.87
CA SER A 273 0.01 -9.60 24.01
C SER A 273 -0.02 -11.04 24.50
N LEU A 274 -1.18 -11.71 24.40
CA LEU A 274 -1.32 -13.14 24.71
C LEU A 274 -0.90 -14.06 23.57
N GLY A 275 -0.53 -13.52 22.40
CA GLY A 275 -0.09 -14.32 21.25
C GLY A 275 -1.23 -15.01 20.49
N HIS A 276 -2.50 -14.70 20.77
CA HIS A 276 -3.67 -15.28 20.10
C HIS A 276 -3.64 -15.09 18.58
N THR A 277 -3.11 -13.96 18.11
CA THR A 277 -2.98 -13.67 16.67
C THR A 277 -1.88 -14.47 15.97
N SER A 278 -0.98 -15.08 16.74
CA SER A 278 0.14 -15.90 16.24
C SER A 278 -0.05 -17.41 16.48
N ASP A 279 -0.99 -17.79 17.33
CA ASP A 279 -1.28 -19.18 17.65
C ASP A 279 -2.10 -19.84 16.51
N PRO A 280 -1.57 -20.87 15.83
CA PRO A 280 -2.28 -21.56 14.76
C PRO A 280 -3.50 -22.37 15.25
N THR A 281 -3.62 -22.62 16.55
CA THR A 281 -4.73 -23.39 17.14
C THR A 281 -5.85 -22.51 17.70
N HIS A 282 -5.61 -21.19 17.79
CA HIS A 282 -6.59 -20.27 18.35
C HIS A 282 -7.73 -20.00 17.35
N PRO A 283 -9.01 -20.07 17.74
CA PRO A 283 -10.15 -19.89 16.84
C PRO A 283 -10.18 -18.55 16.07
N LEU A 284 -9.65 -17.49 16.68
CA LEU A 284 -9.47 -16.17 16.04
C LEU A 284 -8.73 -16.24 14.70
N ARG A 285 -7.92 -17.29 14.50
CA ARG A 285 -7.10 -17.48 13.30
C ARG A 285 -7.92 -17.59 12.01
N SER A 286 -9.19 -17.98 12.10
CA SER A 286 -10.13 -18.07 10.99
C SER A 286 -11.21 -16.99 11.02
N TYR A 287 -11.15 -16.03 11.96
CA TYR A 287 -12.13 -14.96 12.05
C TYR A 287 -11.89 -13.90 10.97
N THR A 288 -12.96 -13.40 10.37
CA THR A 288 -12.95 -12.17 9.59
C THR A 288 -13.12 -10.94 10.50
N LEU A 289 -12.85 -9.74 9.99
CA LEU A 289 -13.16 -8.49 10.69
C LEU A 289 -14.65 -8.40 11.02
N PHE A 290 -15.52 -8.83 10.10
CA PHE A 290 -16.96 -8.91 10.35
C PHE A 290 -17.29 -9.75 11.58
N GLN A 291 -16.73 -10.97 11.67
CA GLN A 291 -16.94 -11.85 12.83
C GLN A 291 -16.33 -11.29 14.11
N LEU A 292 -15.16 -10.65 14.04
CA LEU A 292 -14.55 -9.97 15.18
C LEU A 292 -15.43 -8.85 15.75
N VAL A 293 -16.11 -8.11 14.88
CA VAL A 293 -17.01 -7.02 15.30
C VAL A 293 -18.25 -7.58 15.99
N ALA A 294 -18.78 -8.71 15.51
CA ALA A 294 -19.90 -9.41 16.13
C ALA A 294 -19.52 -10.06 17.47
N ASP A 295 -18.40 -10.80 17.51
CA ASP A 295 -17.87 -11.43 18.72
C ASP A 295 -16.34 -11.27 18.80
N PRO A 296 -15.83 -10.33 19.63
CA PRO A 296 -14.40 -10.14 19.79
C PRO A 296 -13.66 -11.34 20.41
N PHE A 297 -14.38 -12.19 21.14
CA PHE A 297 -13.78 -13.30 21.89
C PHE A 297 -14.35 -14.61 21.36
N PRO A 298 -13.70 -15.30 20.42
CA PRO A 298 -14.27 -16.53 19.87
C PRO A 298 -14.37 -17.64 20.94
N PRO A 299 -15.38 -18.52 20.88
CA PRO A 299 -15.49 -19.64 21.81
C PRO A 299 -14.29 -20.58 21.63
N ARG A 300 -13.58 -20.83 22.73
CA ARG A 300 -12.38 -21.67 22.73
C ARG A 300 -12.68 -23.06 23.30
N PRO A 301 -12.21 -24.15 22.67
CA PRO A 301 -12.44 -25.51 23.16
C PRO A 301 -11.90 -25.70 24.58
N THR A 302 -12.53 -26.57 25.36
CA THR A 302 -12.14 -26.86 26.75
C THR A 302 -10.73 -27.46 26.75
N PRO A 303 -9.78 -26.89 27.51
CA PRO A 303 -8.42 -27.40 27.51
C PRO A 303 -8.38 -28.83 28.07
N THR A 304 -7.68 -29.73 27.38
CA THR A 304 -7.49 -31.12 27.80
C THR A 304 -6.54 -31.27 28.99
N ARG A 305 -5.82 -30.19 29.37
CA ARG A 305 -4.90 -30.15 30.51
C ARG A 305 -5.09 -28.86 31.31
N PHE A 306 -5.06 -28.98 32.63
CA PHE A 306 -5.07 -27.83 33.54
C PHE A 306 -3.75 -27.08 33.49
N SER A 307 -3.82 -25.76 33.29
CA SER A 307 -2.70 -24.83 33.42
C SER A 307 -3.21 -23.57 34.09
N LEU A 308 -2.54 -23.14 35.18
CA LEU A 308 -2.94 -22.00 36.00
C LEU A 308 -3.09 -20.71 35.15
N GLY A 309 -2.21 -20.54 34.16
CA GLY A 309 -2.24 -19.42 33.21
C GLY A 309 -3.51 -19.40 32.38
N HIS A 310 -3.88 -20.53 31.76
CA HIS A 310 -5.10 -20.66 30.96
C HIS A 310 -6.37 -20.43 31.79
N THR A 311 -6.40 -20.86 33.05
CA THR A 311 -7.55 -20.62 33.93
C THR A 311 -7.71 -19.13 34.24
N SER A 312 -6.63 -18.42 34.57
CA SER A 312 -6.67 -16.97 34.83
C SER A 312 -7.10 -16.17 33.59
N GLU A 313 -6.59 -16.56 32.42
CA GLU A 313 -6.92 -15.95 31.15
C GLU A 313 -8.41 -16.10 30.80
N ARG A 314 -9.01 -17.28 31.05
CA ARG A 314 -10.44 -17.55 30.85
C ARG A 314 -11.33 -16.73 31.77
N ILE A 315 -10.91 -16.53 33.03
CA ILE A 315 -11.64 -15.68 33.98
C ILE A 315 -11.64 -14.24 33.49
N VAL A 316 -10.47 -13.72 33.10
CA VAL A 316 -10.34 -12.37 32.57
C VAL A 316 -11.14 -12.22 31.28
N GLU A 317 -11.05 -13.17 30.33
CA GLU A 317 -11.87 -13.16 29.11
C GLU A 317 -13.38 -13.13 29.44
N SER A 318 -13.84 -13.91 30.42
CA SER A 318 -15.24 -13.93 30.84
C SER A 318 -15.71 -12.59 31.41
N VAL A 319 -14.81 -11.83 32.04
CA VAL A 319 -15.08 -10.45 32.47
C VAL A 319 -15.06 -9.51 31.27
N LEU A 320 -14.01 -9.58 30.43
CA LEU A 320 -13.87 -8.73 29.26
C LEU A 320 -15.05 -8.88 28.30
N ARG A 321 -15.52 -10.10 28.02
CA ARG A 321 -16.69 -10.36 27.16
C ARG A 321 -17.95 -9.63 27.62
N LYS A 322 -18.12 -9.37 28.92
CA LYS A 322 -19.29 -8.64 29.44
C LYS A 322 -19.25 -7.14 29.13
N PHE A 323 -18.06 -6.57 28.94
CA PHE A 323 -17.86 -5.11 28.87
C PHE A 323 -17.23 -4.63 27.55
N LEU A 324 -16.43 -5.47 26.89
CA LEU A 324 -15.74 -5.16 25.63
C LEU A 324 -16.51 -5.79 24.47
N HIS A 325 -17.25 -4.93 23.77
CA HIS A 325 -17.83 -5.21 22.46
C HIS A 325 -17.24 -4.21 21.48
N LEU A 326 -17.10 -4.56 20.21
CA LEU A 326 -16.62 -3.61 19.21
C LEU A 326 -17.82 -2.90 18.58
N ASN A 327 -17.94 -1.59 18.82
CA ASN A 327 -19.08 -0.83 18.34
C ASN A 327 -19.21 -0.89 16.80
N THR A 328 -20.35 -1.39 16.31
CA THR A 328 -20.64 -1.59 14.88
C THR A 328 -20.65 -0.29 14.10
N THR A 329 -21.21 0.79 14.66
CA THR A 329 -21.20 2.12 14.04
C THR A 329 -19.79 2.66 13.87
N PHE A 330 -18.93 2.53 14.89
CA PHE A 330 -17.51 2.88 14.79
C PHE A 330 -16.81 2.05 13.72
N ALA A 331 -17.07 0.74 13.70
CA ALA A 331 -16.48 -0.16 12.71
C ALA A 331 -16.85 0.27 11.27
N GLN A 332 -18.15 0.50 11.01
CA GLN A 332 -18.66 0.93 9.71
C GLN A 332 -18.22 2.33 9.28
N GLN A 333 -18.24 3.30 10.20
CA GLN A 333 -18.04 4.71 9.84
C GLN A 333 -16.58 5.16 9.91
N THR A 334 -15.73 4.44 10.64
CA THR A 334 -14.33 4.84 10.85
C THR A 334 -13.34 3.73 10.52
N LEU A 335 -13.49 2.54 11.14
CA LEU A 335 -12.50 1.47 11.00
C LEU A 335 -12.40 0.98 9.55
N THR A 336 -13.53 0.59 8.96
CA THR A 336 -13.60 0.03 7.61
C THR A 336 -13.17 1.06 6.56
N PRO A 337 -13.63 2.34 6.59
CA PRO A 337 -13.13 3.36 5.69
C PRO A 337 -11.61 3.61 5.78
N LEU A 338 -11.07 3.63 7.00
CA LEU A 338 -9.63 3.82 7.22
C LEU A 338 -8.84 2.65 6.64
N PHE A 339 -9.24 1.41 6.91
CA PHE A 339 -8.57 0.23 6.35
C PHE A 339 -8.76 0.14 4.82
N SER A 340 -9.91 0.54 4.28
CA SER A 340 -10.12 0.64 2.83
C SER A 340 -9.12 1.61 2.18
N ALA A 341 -8.85 2.75 2.82
CA ALA A 341 -7.82 3.69 2.36
C ALA A 341 -6.40 3.14 2.50
N VAL A 342 -6.06 2.49 3.63
CA VAL A 342 -4.72 1.92 3.90
C VAL A 342 -4.40 0.75 2.99
N MET A 343 -5.35 -0.18 2.83
CA MET A 343 -5.22 -1.38 1.99
C MET A 343 -5.49 -1.07 0.52
N THR A 344 -6.09 0.08 0.21
CA THR A 344 -6.57 0.51 -1.10
C THR A 344 -7.55 -0.50 -1.73
N SER A 345 -8.40 -1.07 -0.88
CA SER A 345 -9.36 -2.12 -1.23
C SER A 345 -10.80 -1.67 -1.04
N THR A 346 -11.75 -2.45 -1.54
CA THR A 346 -13.18 -2.24 -1.31
C THR A 346 -13.53 -2.37 0.17
N LEU A 347 -14.66 -1.78 0.58
CA LEU A 347 -15.19 -1.93 1.93
C LEU A 347 -15.51 -3.39 2.27
N ASP A 348 -16.07 -4.15 1.32
CA ASP A 348 -16.38 -5.57 1.50
C ASP A 348 -15.12 -6.41 1.78
N SER A 349 -14.06 -6.22 0.98
CA SER A 349 -12.77 -6.87 1.20
C SER A 349 -12.16 -6.57 2.57
N VAL A 350 -12.41 -5.38 3.14
CA VAL A 350 -11.96 -5.04 4.50
C VAL A 350 -12.72 -5.85 5.56
N TRP A 351 -14.03 -6.04 5.39
CA TRP A 351 -14.83 -6.88 6.30
C TRP A 351 -14.42 -8.35 6.26
N GLN A 352 -13.97 -8.84 5.11
CA GLN A 352 -13.47 -10.20 4.92
C GLN A 352 -11.99 -10.39 5.33
N CYS A 353 -11.30 -9.29 5.66
CA CYS A 353 -9.91 -9.33 6.10
C CYS A 353 -9.79 -10.17 7.38
N PRO A 354 -8.73 -11.01 7.53
CA PRO A 354 -8.54 -11.78 8.74
C PRO A 354 -8.39 -10.88 9.98
N ALA A 355 -9.15 -11.18 11.02
CA ALA A 355 -9.18 -10.43 12.27
C ALA A 355 -7.79 -10.31 12.91
N THR A 356 -7.01 -11.39 12.88
CA THR A 356 -5.63 -11.45 13.40
C THR A 356 -4.73 -10.38 12.79
N GLU A 357 -4.81 -10.17 11.47
CA GLU A 357 -3.99 -9.21 10.74
C GLU A 357 -4.40 -7.76 11.07
N VAL A 358 -5.70 -7.50 11.21
CA VAL A 358 -6.24 -6.20 11.62
C VAL A 358 -5.81 -5.86 13.05
N LEU A 359 -6.00 -6.80 14.00
CA LEU A 359 -5.65 -6.61 15.41
C LEU A 359 -4.14 -6.39 15.58
N ASP A 360 -3.30 -7.12 14.86
CA ASP A 360 -1.86 -6.93 14.91
C ASP A 360 -1.45 -5.58 14.33
N TYR A 361 -2.04 -5.17 13.20
CA TYR A 361 -1.78 -3.86 12.64
C TYR A 361 -2.14 -2.75 13.64
N VAL A 362 -3.29 -2.84 14.31
CA VAL A 362 -3.70 -1.87 15.35
C VAL A 362 -2.73 -1.86 16.53
N ALA A 363 -2.43 -3.03 17.10
CA ALA A 363 -1.57 -3.14 18.29
C ALA A 363 -0.15 -2.62 18.02
N LEU A 364 0.41 -2.93 16.84
CA LEU A 364 1.78 -2.58 16.48
C LEU A 364 1.94 -1.13 16.02
N THR A 365 0.88 -0.48 15.56
CA THR A 365 0.90 0.92 15.13
C THR A 365 0.56 1.91 16.24
N LEU A 366 0.07 1.44 17.38
CA LEU A 366 -0.27 2.28 18.53
C LEU A 366 0.90 3.18 18.96
N GLY A 367 0.65 4.49 18.99
CA GLY A 367 1.63 5.48 19.45
C GLY A 367 2.86 5.61 18.56
N LYS A 368 2.88 5.00 17.36
CA LYS A 368 4.01 5.02 16.45
C LYS A 368 3.85 6.10 15.38
N ASP A 369 4.98 6.74 15.08
CA ASP A 369 5.10 7.66 13.97
C ASP A 369 5.01 6.95 12.63
N HIS A 370 4.46 7.67 11.66
CA HIS A 370 4.42 7.30 10.26
C HIS A 370 5.45 8.12 9.48
N PHE A 371 6.02 7.49 8.46
CA PHE A 371 7.12 8.03 7.68
C PHE A 371 6.93 7.78 6.19
N VAL A 372 7.54 8.65 5.40
CA VAL A 372 7.76 8.49 3.96
C VAL A 372 9.24 8.61 3.65
N VAL A 373 9.66 8.16 2.48
CA VAL A 373 11.01 8.41 1.98
C VAL A 373 11.14 9.90 1.63
N LYS A 374 12.14 10.60 2.17
CA LYS A 374 12.20 12.08 2.10
C LYS A 374 12.28 12.60 0.67
N ASP A 375 13.12 11.96 -0.15
CA ASP A 375 13.48 12.40 -1.50
C ASP A 375 12.90 11.45 -2.57
N GLY A 376 11.82 10.73 -2.23
CA GLY A 376 11.13 9.77 -3.10
C GLY A 376 11.79 8.38 -3.14
N VAL A 377 11.08 7.38 -3.65
CA VAL A 377 11.55 5.98 -3.62
C VAL A 377 12.60 5.64 -4.66
N GLY A 378 12.85 6.51 -5.64
CA GLY A 378 13.94 6.35 -6.61
C GLY A 378 15.32 6.15 -5.96
N GLN A 379 15.60 6.81 -4.82
CA GLN A 379 16.86 6.61 -4.09
C GLN A 379 16.98 5.20 -3.49
N VAL A 380 15.85 4.57 -3.14
CA VAL A 380 15.83 3.18 -2.64
C VAL A 380 16.19 2.24 -3.77
N VAL A 381 15.63 2.45 -4.97
CA VAL A 381 15.95 1.66 -6.16
C VAL A 381 17.43 1.77 -6.50
N ALA A 382 17.98 3.00 -6.53
CA ALA A 382 19.40 3.22 -6.80
C ALA A 382 20.32 2.53 -5.78
N ALA A 383 19.99 2.62 -4.48
CA ALA A 383 20.76 1.97 -3.42
C ALA A 383 20.76 0.44 -3.54
N LEU A 384 19.61 -0.17 -3.87
CA LEU A 384 19.49 -1.62 -4.03
C LEU A 384 20.20 -2.18 -5.28
N LEU A 385 20.44 -1.34 -6.30
CA LEU A 385 21.15 -1.73 -7.51
C LEU A 385 22.67 -1.46 -7.47
N THR A 386 23.20 -0.93 -6.36
CA THR A 386 24.60 -0.49 -6.25
C THR A 386 25.64 -1.59 -6.53
N HIS A 387 25.27 -2.87 -6.36
CA HIS A 387 26.16 -4.00 -6.60
C HIS A 387 26.07 -4.59 -8.02
N LEU A 388 25.16 -4.11 -8.86
CA LEU A 388 25.08 -4.49 -10.28
C LEU A 388 25.92 -3.52 -11.12
N GLY A 389 26.86 -4.04 -11.91
CA GLY A 389 27.69 -3.25 -12.83
C GLY A 389 26.96 -2.91 -14.14
N PRO A 390 27.47 -1.97 -14.95
CA PRO A 390 26.93 -1.71 -16.29
C PRO A 390 27.43 -2.76 -17.30
N SER A 391 26.55 -3.30 -18.16
CA SER A 391 26.65 -3.17 -19.64
C SER A 391 25.99 -4.33 -20.43
N PRO A 392 25.27 -4.02 -21.53
CA PRO A 392 24.96 -4.97 -22.61
C PRO A 392 26.15 -5.42 -23.48
N ASP A 393 27.32 -4.76 -23.40
CA ASP A 393 28.44 -4.93 -24.35
C ASP A 393 29.79 -5.32 -23.71
N GLY A 394 29.80 -6.25 -22.75
CA GLY A 394 30.95 -7.13 -22.48
C GLY A 394 32.15 -6.54 -21.72
N ILE A 395 32.15 -6.73 -20.39
CA ILE A 395 33.06 -7.63 -19.62
C ILE A 395 32.91 -7.30 -18.11
N GLU A 396 32.61 -8.36 -17.35
CA GLU A 396 32.54 -8.52 -15.88
C GLU A 396 31.70 -7.54 -15.04
N GLY A 397 30.37 -7.66 -15.17
CA GLY A 397 29.43 -7.38 -14.08
C GLY A 397 29.05 -8.66 -13.30
N ALA A 398 28.65 -8.52 -12.03
CA ALA A 398 28.13 -9.62 -11.20
C ALA A 398 26.64 -9.97 -11.49
N GLY A 399 26.07 -9.41 -12.55
CA GLY A 399 24.66 -9.58 -12.90
C GLY A 399 24.20 -8.62 -14.00
N ALA A 400 22.96 -8.75 -14.44
CA ALA A 400 22.34 -7.93 -15.49
C ALA A 400 20.94 -7.46 -15.09
N VAL A 401 20.56 -6.27 -15.57
CA VAL A 401 19.22 -5.70 -15.41
C VAL A 401 18.58 -5.59 -16.79
N TRP A 402 17.52 -6.36 -17.00
CA TRP A 402 16.77 -6.37 -18.25
C TRP A 402 15.45 -5.62 -18.07
N THR A 403 15.37 -4.39 -18.59
CA THR A 403 14.10 -3.62 -18.71
C THR A 403 13.45 -3.84 -20.07
N ASN A 404 12.17 -3.49 -20.23
CA ASN A 404 11.38 -3.83 -21.42
C ASN A 404 11.41 -5.34 -21.75
N ALA A 405 11.66 -6.17 -20.73
CA ALA A 405 11.95 -7.58 -20.85
C ALA A 405 10.81 -8.38 -20.19
N ALA A 406 9.77 -8.65 -20.98
CA ALA A 406 8.60 -9.37 -20.52
C ALA A 406 8.84 -10.88 -20.57
N VAL A 407 8.94 -11.52 -19.40
CA VAL A 407 8.96 -12.98 -19.29
C VAL A 407 7.60 -13.52 -19.74
N ARG A 408 7.61 -14.41 -20.74
CA ARG A 408 6.42 -15.04 -21.32
C ARG A 408 6.23 -16.46 -20.83
N ASP A 409 7.33 -17.23 -20.85
CA ASP A 409 7.31 -18.64 -20.49
C ASP A 409 8.48 -18.97 -19.57
N VAL A 410 8.22 -19.91 -18.66
CA VAL A 410 9.21 -20.52 -17.78
C VAL A 410 9.12 -22.02 -17.97
N TYR A 411 10.23 -22.69 -18.22
CA TYR A 411 10.24 -24.11 -18.51
C TYR A 411 11.53 -24.81 -18.07
N ASP A 412 11.41 -26.10 -17.82
CA ASP A 412 12.50 -27.04 -17.66
C ASP A 412 12.98 -27.53 -19.04
N ARG A 413 14.29 -27.65 -19.20
CA ARG A 413 14.92 -28.38 -20.30
C ARG A 413 16.15 -29.09 -19.74
N ASP A 414 16.13 -30.41 -19.78
CA ASP A 414 17.20 -31.28 -19.29
C ASP A 414 17.55 -31.04 -17.80
N GLY A 415 16.54 -30.80 -16.96
CA GLY A 415 16.73 -30.56 -15.52
C GLY A 415 17.29 -29.18 -15.17
N LYS A 416 17.31 -28.25 -16.14
CA LYS A 416 17.71 -26.86 -15.98
C LYS A 416 16.57 -25.93 -16.33
N ALA A 417 16.49 -24.80 -15.65
CA ALA A 417 15.41 -23.85 -15.85
C ALA A 417 15.79 -22.72 -16.82
N TYR A 418 14.84 -22.36 -17.68
CA TYR A 418 14.98 -21.34 -18.71
C TYR A 418 13.79 -20.38 -18.73
N LEU A 419 14.02 -19.18 -19.25
CA LEU A 419 13.01 -18.16 -19.49
C LEU A 419 12.92 -17.85 -20.99
N SER A 420 11.70 -17.69 -21.50
CA SER A 420 11.42 -17.05 -22.79
C SER A 420 11.05 -15.59 -22.52
N VAL A 421 11.80 -14.64 -23.08
CA VAL A 421 11.67 -13.22 -22.77
C VAL A 421 11.51 -12.41 -24.05
N VAL A 422 10.44 -11.63 -24.14
CA VAL A 422 10.21 -10.67 -25.24
C VAL A 422 10.82 -9.33 -24.84
N HIS A 423 11.73 -8.81 -25.68
CA HIS A 423 12.40 -7.53 -25.47
C HIS A 423 11.77 -6.48 -26.39
N HIS A 424 11.03 -5.52 -25.83
CA HIS A 424 10.44 -4.45 -26.64
C HIS A 424 11.52 -3.42 -26.99
N CYS A 425 11.82 -3.24 -28.28
CA CYS A 425 12.81 -2.28 -28.75
C CYS A 425 12.36 -0.83 -28.49
N SER A 426 13.23 -0.01 -27.91
CA SER A 426 13.06 1.44 -27.81
C SER A 426 13.49 2.13 -29.12
N SER A 427 12.75 1.89 -30.21
CA SER A 427 12.99 2.57 -31.50
C SER A 427 11.82 3.47 -31.90
N SER A 428 11.78 4.70 -31.36
CA SER A 428 11.57 5.90 -32.19
C SER A 428 11.91 7.17 -31.40
N SER A 429 12.55 8.09 -32.12
CA SER A 429 13.07 9.39 -31.74
C SER A 429 12.22 10.19 -30.74
N ALA A 430 12.89 10.84 -29.79
CA ALA A 430 12.39 11.82 -28.81
C ALA A 430 11.82 13.13 -29.43
N ALA A 431 11.21 13.06 -30.61
CA ALA A 431 10.75 14.23 -31.37
C ALA A 431 9.24 14.21 -31.72
N VAL A 432 8.46 13.21 -31.28
CA VAL A 432 7.00 13.18 -31.47
C VAL A 432 6.31 12.81 -30.16
N GLU A 433 6.55 13.61 -29.12
CA GLU A 433 5.91 13.44 -27.80
C GLU A 433 5.10 14.69 -27.41
N MET A 434 4.35 15.20 -28.39
CA MET A 434 3.27 16.15 -28.16
C MET A 434 2.16 15.78 -29.13
N SER A 435 0.99 15.40 -28.61
CA SER A 435 -0.21 14.98 -29.37
C SER A 435 -0.34 13.48 -29.65
N ARG A 436 -0.32 12.66 -28.62
CA ARG A 436 -1.10 11.41 -28.55
C ARG A 436 -1.37 11.11 -27.09
N GLU A 437 -2.61 10.77 -26.75
CA GLU A 437 -3.01 10.35 -25.41
C GLU A 437 -2.07 9.24 -24.93
N VAL A 438 -1.15 9.59 -24.03
CA VAL A 438 -0.26 8.64 -23.38
C VAL A 438 -1.12 7.85 -22.41
N SER A 439 -1.59 6.69 -22.87
CA SER A 439 -2.02 5.60 -22.01
C SER A 439 -0.83 5.21 -21.14
N ALA A 440 -0.75 5.85 -19.97
CA ALA A 440 0.27 5.65 -18.98
C ALA A 440 0.34 4.18 -18.56
N SER A 441 1.58 3.65 -18.53
CA SER A 441 2.05 2.50 -17.74
C SER A 441 0.93 1.62 -17.19
N SER A 442 0.42 0.72 -18.02
CA SER A 442 -0.49 -0.31 -17.58
C SER A 442 0.35 -1.46 -17.03
N THR A 443 0.30 -1.69 -15.72
CA THR A 443 0.47 -3.02 -15.12
C THR A 443 -0.75 -3.92 -15.38
N SER A 444 -1.64 -3.52 -16.30
CA SER A 444 -2.83 -4.25 -16.72
C SER A 444 -2.46 -5.41 -17.63
N THR A 445 -3.18 -6.51 -17.46
CA THR A 445 -3.19 -7.74 -18.25
C THR A 445 -3.92 -7.59 -19.60
N ASP A 446 -3.91 -6.39 -20.19
CA ASP A 446 -4.71 -6.13 -21.39
C ASP A 446 -4.05 -6.75 -22.63
N ARG A 447 -4.71 -7.80 -23.15
CA ARG A 447 -4.31 -8.58 -24.31
C ARG A 447 -4.70 -7.83 -25.59
N THR A 448 -3.95 -6.81 -25.97
CA THR A 448 -3.94 -6.37 -27.36
C THR A 448 -2.89 -7.16 -28.13
N PHE A 449 -3.36 -7.96 -29.09
CA PHE A 449 -2.57 -8.76 -30.03
C PHE A 449 -1.46 -7.89 -30.67
N VAL A 450 -0.22 -8.11 -30.22
CA VAL A 450 0.97 -7.72 -30.96
C VAL A 450 1.55 -9.01 -31.52
N GLN A 451 1.80 -8.99 -32.82
CA GLN A 451 2.45 -9.99 -33.64
C GLN A 451 3.54 -10.76 -32.87
N GLU A 452 3.56 -12.09 -32.96
CA GLU A 452 4.47 -12.99 -32.22
C GLU A 452 5.95 -12.62 -32.43
N GLU A 453 6.47 -11.71 -31.61
CA GLU A 453 7.91 -11.54 -31.43
C GLU A 453 8.42 -12.80 -30.73
N ILE A 454 9.25 -13.57 -31.44
CA ILE A 454 9.91 -14.76 -30.92
C ILE A 454 10.72 -14.34 -29.69
N GLY A 455 10.35 -14.85 -28.51
CA GLY A 455 11.03 -14.54 -27.26
C GLY A 455 12.48 -15.02 -27.27
N ARG A 456 13.41 -14.17 -26.82
CA ARG A 456 14.81 -14.53 -26.59
C ARG A 456 14.88 -15.49 -25.40
N GLN A 457 15.59 -16.61 -25.58
CA GLN A 457 15.84 -17.56 -24.49
C GLN A 457 16.93 -17.03 -23.55
N HIS A 458 16.68 -17.18 -22.24
CA HIS A 458 17.61 -16.89 -21.16
C HIS A 458 17.77 -18.13 -20.25
N GLY A 459 18.98 -18.38 -19.75
CA GLY A 459 19.31 -19.55 -18.93
C GLY A 459 20.55 -20.31 -19.44
N PRO A 460 20.85 -21.51 -18.92
CA PRO A 460 20.17 -22.16 -17.79
C PRO A 460 20.39 -21.43 -16.46
N TYR A 461 19.43 -21.55 -15.55
CA TYR A 461 19.49 -21.03 -14.18
C TYR A 461 19.47 -22.16 -13.15
N ASP A 462 20.19 -21.95 -12.04
CA ASP A 462 20.20 -22.86 -10.88
C ASP A 462 19.11 -22.47 -9.87
N HIS A 463 18.78 -21.18 -9.81
CA HIS A 463 17.65 -20.68 -9.04
C HIS A 463 16.82 -19.67 -9.83
N MET A 464 15.50 -19.70 -9.62
CA MET A 464 14.57 -18.68 -10.08
C MET A 464 13.77 -18.13 -8.90
N ILE A 465 13.81 -16.82 -8.74
CA ILE A 465 13.03 -16.09 -7.73
C ILE A 465 11.90 -15.37 -8.44
N PHE A 466 10.68 -15.78 -8.16
CA PHE A 466 9.48 -15.09 -8.61
C PHE A 466 9.10 -14.01 -7.60
N ALA A 467 9.43 -12.76 -7.94
CA ALA A 467 9.14 -11.56 -7.16
C ALA A 467 7.96 -10.75 -7.75
N THR A 468 7.11 -11.42 -8.53
CA THR A 468 5.85 -10.90 -9.09
C THR A 468 4.67 -11.11 -8.15
N GLN A 469 3.50 -10.58 -8.53
CA GLN A 469 2.24 -10.88 -7.85
C GLN A 469 1.95 -12.38 -7.86
N ALA A 470 1.23 -12.89 -6.85
CA ALA A 470 0.98 -14.33 -6.69
C ALA A 470 0.23 -14.94 -7.88
N ASN A 471 -0.71 -14.23 -8.50
CA ASN A 471 -1.42 -14.67 -9.70
C ASN A 471 -0.47 -14.87 -10.90
N GLN A 472 0.46 -13.95 -11.12
CA GLN A 472 1.47 -14.03 -12.18
C GLN A 472 2.47 -15.16 -11.90
N THR A 473 2.94 -15.26 -10.66
CA THR A 473 3.83 -16.35 -10.23
C THR A 473 3.15 -17.72 -10.40
N ALA A 474 1.86 -17.84 -10.09
CA ALA A 474 1.11 -19.07 -10.31
C ALA A 474 1.10 -19.47 -11.79
N LEU A 475 0.93 -18.51 -12.71
CA LEU A 475 1.00 -18.78 -14.16
C LEU A 475 2.38 -19.30 -14.57
N PHE A 476 3.46 -18.64 -14.14
CA PHE A 476 4.82 -19.08 -14.45
C PHE A 476 5.15 -20.47 -13.88
N LEU A 477 4.72 -20.73 -12.64
CA LEU A 477 4.94 -22.04 -12.02
C LEU A 477 4.09 -23.14 -12.65
N ARG A 478 2.88 -22.85 -13.16
CA ARG A 478 2.11 -23.80 -13.97
C ARG A 478 2.83 -24.15 -15.26
N GLN A 479 3.32 -23.16 -16.01
CA GLN A 479 4.11 -23.38 -17.23
C GLN A 479 5.35 -24.25 -16.96
N TYR A 480 6.10 -23.94 -15.88
CA TYR A 480 7.25 -24.75 -15.50
C TYR A 480 6.84 -26.17 -15.13
N ASN A 481 5.80 -26.33 -14.31
CA ASN A 481 5.28 -27.62 -13.90
C ASN A 481 4.82 -28.49 -15.08
N ASP A 482 4.20 -27.88 -16.09
CA ASP A 482 3.73 -28.56 -17.29
C ASP A 482 4.89 -29.02 -18.18
N SER A 483 6.00 -28.27 -18.19
CA SER A 483 7.22 -28.64 -18.93
C SER A 483 8.01 -29.80 -18.31
N LEU A 484 7.76 -30.14 -17.03
CA LEU A 484 8.43 -31.27 -16.37
C LEU A 484 7.99 -32.61 -16.95
N ALA A 485 8.94 -33.37 -17.49
CA ALA A 485 8.71 -34.64 -18.18
C ALA A 485 8.15 -35.76 -17.30
N GLN A 486 8.53 -35.80 -16.01
CA GLN A 486 8.15 -36.87 -15.09
C GLN A 486 7.19 -36.38 -14.00
N GLU A 487 6.16 -37.19 -13.75
CA GLU A 487 5.29 -37.03 -12.60
C GLU A 487 6.04 -37.45 -11.32
N ASN A 488 6.37 -36.49 -10.47
CA ASN A 488 7.19 -36.71 -9.29
C ASN A 488 6.77 -35.79 -8.12
N ALA A 489 7.44 -35.95 -6.97
CA ALA A 489 7.15 -35.15 -5.77
C ALA A 489 7.32 -33.64 -6.00
N GLU A 490 8.23 -33.22 -6.88
CA GLU A 490 8.44 -31.82 -7.24
C GLU A 490 7.25 -31.26 -8.04
N LYS A 491 6.74 -32.01 -9.02
CA LYS A 491 5.54 -31.63 -9.78
C LYS A 491 4.32 -31.50 -8.88
N GLN A 492 4.15 -32.42 -7.92
CA GLN A 492 3.09 -32.32 -6.91
C GLN A 492 3.28 -31.10 -5.98
N ARG A 493 4.50 -30.85 -5.50
CA ARG A 493 4.83 -29.68 -4.68
C ARG A 493 4.50 -28.38 -5.42
N LEU A 494 4.87 -28.26 -6.69
CA LEU A 494 4.60 -27.07 -7.50
C LEU A 494 3.11 -26.87 -7.73
N ARG A 495 2.32 -27.93 -7.94
CA ARG A 495 0.84 -27.83 -7.96
C ARG A 495 0.30 -27.27 -6.65
N GLU A 496 0.81 -27.70 -5.50
CA GLU A 496 0.40 -27.16 -4.20
C GLU A 496 0.82 -25.70 -4.00
N VAL A 497 2.02 -25.30 -4.47
CA VAL A 497 2.45 -23.90 -4.46
C VAL A 497 1.48 -23.06 -5.29
N VAL A 498 1.17 -23.51 -6.51
CA VAL A 498 0.22 -22.85 -7.42
C VAL A 498 -1.14 -22.70 -6.76
N GLN A 499 -1.69 -23.75 -6.15
CA GLN A 499 -2.97 -23.70 -5.43
C GLN A 499 -2.96 -22.64 -4.32
N VAL A 500 -1.88 -22.53 -3.54
CA VAL A 500 -1.76 -21.51 -2.50
C VAL A 500 -1.73 -20.09 -3.08
N LEU A 501 -1.04 -19.90 -4.20
CA LEU A 501 -0.95 -18.60 -4.87
C LEU A 501 -2.27 -18.17 -5.52
N GLU A 502 -3.08 -19.12 -5.97
CA GLU A 502 -4.41 -18.89 -6.55
C GLU A 502 -5.46 -18.47 -5.51
N LEU A 503 -5.23 -18.72 -4.21
CA LEU A 503 -6.12 -18.23 -3.15
C LEU A 503 -6.17 -16.70 -3.06
N TRP A 504 -5.16 -16.02 -3.62
CA TRP A 504 -5.05 -14.56 -3.53
C TRP A 504 -5.98 -13.87 -4.50
N LYS A 505 -6.83 -12.99 -3.97
CA LYS A 505 -7.71 -12.11 -4.74
C LYS A 505 -6.98 -10.81 -5.07
N TYR A 506 -7.43 -10.15 -6.14
CA TYR A 506 -6.86 -8.89 -6.60
C TYR A 506 -7.93 -7.86 -6.90
N GLU A 507 -7.67 -6.63 -6.49
CA GLU A 507 -8.51 -5.48 -6.83
C GLU A 507 -7.70 -4.42 -7.55
N LYS A 508 -8.36 -3.72 -8.48
CA LYS A 508 -7.77 -2.56 -9.16
C LYS A 508 -7.86 -1.34 -8.25
N SER A 509 -6.75 -0.63 -8.15
CA SER A 509 -6.64 0.64 -7.43
C SER A 509 -6.13 1.70 -8.38
N THR A 510 -6.80 2.85 -8.45
CA THR A 510 -6.43 3.96 -9.33
C THR A 510 -5.90 5.12 -8.50
N VAL A 511 -4.75 5.66 -8.89
CA VAL A 511 -4.12 6.81 -8.26
C VAL A 511 -4.03 7.92 -9.28
N VAL A 512 -4.53 9.10 -8.93
CA VAL A 512 -4.54 10.28 -9.81
C VAL A 512 -3.82 11.41 -9.10
N ASN A 513 -2.80 11.99 -9.76
CA ASN A 513 -2.19 13.24 -9.31
C ASN A 513 -2.88 14.41 -10.00
N HIS A 514 -3.32 15.43 -9.27
CA HIS A 514 -4.11 16.53 -9.83
C HIS A 514 -4.01 17.82 -8.99
N PHE A 515 -4.56 18.91 -9.54
CA PHE A 515 -4.77 20.18 -8.85
C PHE A 515 -6.26 20.48 -8.55
N ASP A 516 -7.16 19.52 -8.83
CA ASP A 516 -8.61 19.69 -8.66
C ASP A 516 -9.02 19.80 -7.17
N ARG A 517 -9.35 21.02 -6.76
CA ARG A 517 -9.71 21.36 -5.37
C ARG A 517 -11.13 20.94 -4.99
N GLU A 518 -11.97 20.54 -5.95
CA GLU A 518 -13.33 20.05 -5.65
C GLU A 518 -13.31 18.74 -4.85
N LEU A 519 -12.18 18.04 -4.86
CA LEU A 519 -11.96 16.81 -4.08
C LEU A 519 -11.61 17.07 -2.60
N LEU A 520 -11.41 18.32 -2.19
CA LEU A 520 -11.20 18.70 -0.79
C LEU A 520 -12.47 19.29 -0.18
N PRO A 521 -12.62 19.26 1.16
CA PRO A 521 -13.67 20.01 1.83
C PRO A 521 -13.69 21.48 1.39
N ARG A 522 -14.89 22.06 1.25
CA ARG A 522 -15.05 23.46 0.82
C ARG A 522 -14.27 24.44 1.70
N GLU A 523 -14.32 24.24 3.01
CA GLU A 523 -13.64 25.09 3.99
C GLU A 523 -12.20 24.63 4.19
N LYS A 524 -11.24 25.53 3.92
CA LYS A 524 -9.81 25.25 4.06
C LYS A 524 -9.40 24.86 5.49
N ALA A 525 -10.14 25.31 6.50
CA ALA A 525 -9.91 24.94 7.89
C ALA A 525 -10.17 23.45 8.19
N ASP A 526 -10.92 22.77 7.33
CA ASP A 526 -11.27 21.35 7.45
C ASP A 526 -10.31 20.45 6.66
N TRP A 527 -9.40 21.02 5.86
CA TRP A 527 -8.42 20.25 5.09
C TRP A 527 -7.48 19.51 6.02
N ARG A 528 -7.26 18.23 5.72
CA ARG A 528 -6.30 17.39 6.42
C ARG A 528 -5.31 16.78 5.45
N ASP A 529 -4.26 16.14 5.97
CA ASP A 529 -3.27 15.45 5.14
C ASP A 529 -4.01 14.44 4.27
N LEU A 530 -4.83 13.57 4.87
CA LEU A 530 -5.73 12.67 4.16
C LEU A 530 -7.19 13.05 4.35
N ASN A 531 -7.88 13.24 3.23
CA ASN A 531 -9.31 13.58 3.20
C ASN A 531 -10.05 12.37 2.63
N LEU A 532 -10.76 11.66 3.50
CA LEU A 532 -11.44 10.41 3.21
C LEU A 532 -12.92 10.66 2.93
N VAL A 533 -13.41 10.17 1.79
CA VAL A 533 -14.81 10.22 1.42
C VAL A 533 -15.31 8.83 1.13
N THR A 534 -16.31 8.39 1.90
CA THR A 534 -16.94 7.08 1.74
C THR A 534 -18.38 7.29 1.25
N PRO A 535 -18.84 6.57 0.21
CA PRO A 535 -20.25 6.57 -0.18
C PRO A 535 -21.14 6.16 0.99
N ALA A 536 -22.26 6.86 1.18
CA ALA A 536 -23.35 6.36 2.02
C ALA A 536 -23.89 5.10 1.34
N ASP A 537 -23.91 3.99 2.04
CA ASP A 537 -24.58 2.79 1.56
C ASP A 537 -26.07 3.13 1.41
N GLY A 538 -26.56 3.16 0.17
CA GLY A 538 -27.97 3.41 -0.18
C GLY A 538 -28.91 2.28 0.24
N GLN A 539 -28.36 1.22 0.84
CA GLN A 539 -29.06 0.18 1.57
C GLN A 539 -28.25 -0.04 2.82
N GLY A 540 -28.84 0.20 3.99
CA GLY A 540 -28.27 -0.37 5.21
C GLY A 540 -28.12 -1.86 4.94
N SER A 541 -26.89 -2.38 5.06
CA SER A 541 -26.78 -3.77 5.48
C SER A 541 -27.51 -3.81 6.82
N GLU A 542 -28.77 -4.25 6.78
CA GLU A 542 -29.50 -4.65 7.97
C GLU A 542 -28.62 -5.68 8.64
N TRP A 543 -27.94 -5.26 9.70
CA TRP A 543 -27.56 -6.16 10.76
C TRP A 543 -28.89 -6.69 11.29
N VAL A 544 -29.36 -7.81 10.74
CA VAL A 544 -30.47 -8.54 11.34
C VAL A 544 -29.92 -9.03 12.68
N ASP A 545 -30.31 -8.33 13.74
CA ASP A 545 -30.17 -8.78 15.13
C ASP A 545 -30.99 -10.07 15.28
N ASP A 546 -30.46 -11.23 14.89
CA ASP A 546 -31.07 -12.51 15.25
C ASP A 546 -30.66 -12.86 16.69
N ASN A 547 -31.18 -12.06 17.61
CA ASN A 547 -31.13 -12.28 19.04
C ASN A 547 -32.41 -13.00 19.50
N SER A 548 -32.89 -13.97 18.71
CA SER A 548 -33.91 -14.92 19.14
C SER A 548 -33.22 -16.17 19.69
N ALA A 549 -33.35 -16.35 21.00
CA ALA A 549 -32.77 -17.45 21.75
C ALA A 549 -33.18 -18.81 21.13
N ILE A 550 -32.21 -19.56 20.62
CA ILE A 550 -32.37 -20.99 20.33
C ILE A 550 -32.45 -21.70 21.68
N THR A 551 -33.66 -21.88 22.18
CA THR A 551 -33.95 -22.90 23.19
C THR A 551 -33.69 -24.25 22.58
N LEU A 552 -32.54 -24.84 22.94
CA LEU A 552 -32.23 -26.24 22.70
C LEU A 552 -33.23 -27.09 23.50
N SER A 553 -34.15 -27.75 22.79
CA SER A 553 -34.82 -28.94 23.31
C SER A 553 -34.02 -30.16 22.88
N ASP A 554 -33.51 -30.88 23.88
CA ASP A 554 -32.97 -32.23 23.77
C ASP A 554 -34.00 -33.16 23.12
N ASP A 555 -33.62 -33.86 22.05
CA ASP A 555 -33.91 -35.30 21.89
C ASP A 555 -33.30 -35.90 20.59
N ALA A 556 -32.60 -37.02 20.82
CA ALA A 556 -32.47 -38.21 19.96
C ALA A 556 -31.68 -38.22 18.63
N SER A 557 -30.49 -38.83 18.76
CA SER A 557 -29.95 -39.94 17.93
C SER A 557 -29.16 -39.67 16.64
N CYS A 558 -28.04 -40.40 16.56
CA CYS A 558 -27.03 -40.40 15.50
C CYS A 558 -27.51 -41.05 14.19
N SER A 559 -27.11 -40.51 13.03
CA SER A 559 -26.47 -41.29 11.96
C SER A 559 -25.89 -40.41 10.83
N ASP A 560 -24.92 -41.03 10.17
CA ASP A 560 -23.98 -40.66 9.12
C ASP A 560 -24.48 -39.84 7.90
N GLY A 561 -23.57 -39.07 7.30
CA GLY A 561 -23.68 -38.60 5.90
C GLY A 561 -23.91 -37.10 5.66
N THR A 562 -22.97 -36.48 4.91
CA THR A 562 -23.08 -35.21 4.15
C THR A 562 -23.10 -33.88 4.91
N LEU A 563 -21.92 -33.26 5.03
CA LEU A 563 -21.73 -31.82 5.29
C LEU A 563 -21.96 -31.04 3.99
N ASP A 564 -23.22 -30.84 3.61
CA ASP A 564 -23.57 -30.05 2.43
C ASP A 564 -24.93 -29.37 2.64
N SER A 565 -24.98 -28.32 3.47
CA SER A 565 -26.09 -27.33 3.52
C SER A 565 -25.93 -26.29 4.66
N ALA A 566 -24.93 -25.41 4.53
CA ALA A 566 -24.90 -24.13 5.26
C ALA A 566 -24.66 -22.92 4.33
N TRP A 567 -24.66 -23.14 3.01
CA TRP A 567 -24.35 -22.12 1.98
C TRP A 567 -25.59 -21.60 1.21
N LEU A 568 -26.79 -21.83 1.73
CA LEU A 568 -28.01 -21.71 0.93
C LEU A 568 -28.99 -20.64 1.44
N PHE A 569 -28.50 -19.46 1.83
CA PHE A 569 -29.33 -18.24 1.88
C PHE A 569 -28.50 -16.98 1.59
N CYS A 570 -27.97 -16.87 0.36
CA CYS A 570 -27.54 -15.62 -0.26
C CYS A 570 -27.58 -15.78 -1.78
N THR A 571 -28.76 -16.02 -2.35
CA THR A 571 -28.98 -15.96 -3.80
C THR A 571 -30.24 -15.16 -4.07
N SER A 572 -30.11 -13.82 -4.16
CA SER A 572 -31.06 -13.04 -4.95
C SER A 572 -30.56 -13.02 -6.39
N THR A 573 -31.30 -13.70 -7.26
CA THR A 573 -31.05 -13.85 -8.70
C THR A 573 -31.56 -12.63 -9.46
N GLU A 574 -30.89 -11.50 -9.26
CA GLU A 574 -30.86 -10.36 -10.19
C GLU A 574 -29.38 -10.09 -10.47
N PRO A 575 -28.94 -9.77 -11.69
CA PRO A 575 -27.53 -9.53 -11.99
C PRO A 575 -27.09 -8.23 -11.32
N TRP A 576 -26.65 -8.34 -10.06
CA TRP A 576 -25.92 -7.29 -9.34
C TRP A 576 -24.72 -6.90 -10.19
N GLN A 577 -24.75 -5.72 -10.82
CA GLN A 577 -23.51 -5.06 -11.21
C GLN A 577 -22.71 -4.88 -9.92
N ASP A 578 -21.68 -5.70 -9.70
CA ASP A 578 -20.73 -5.65 -8.59
C ASP A 578 -20.28 -4.21 -8.34
N LYS A 579 -21.01 -3.48 -7.48
CA LYS A 579 -20.68 -2.10 -7.16
C LYS A 579 -19.53 -2.16 -6.18
N LYS A 580 -18.30 -2.18 -6.69
CA LYS A 580 -17.09 -2.10 -5.87
C LYS A 580 -17.04 -0.74 -5.17
N ILE A 581 -17.39 -0.72 -3.89
CA ILE A 581 -17.40 0.50 -3.07
C ILE A 581 -16.02 0.66 -2.41
N TYR A 582 -15.39 1.80 -2.64
CA TYR A 582 -14.12 2.19 -2.04
C TYR A 582 -14.30 3.42 -1.17
N THR A 583 -13.42 3.59 -0.18
CA THR A 583 -13.17 4.91 0.39
C THR A 583 -12.21 5.66 -0.52
N SER A 584 -12.65 6.80 -1.04
CA SER A 584 -11.78 7.72 -1.77
C SER A 584 -10.87 8.43 -0.80
N ALA A 585 -9.56 8.43 -1.07
CA ALA A 585 -8.56 9.07 -0.22
C ALA A 585 -7.79 10.12 -1.00
N THR A 586 -8.02 11.41 -0.67
CA THR A 586 -7.32 12.55 -1.28
C THR A 586 -6.22 13.05 -0.35
N HIS A 587 -4.96 12.84 -0.75
CA HIS A 587 -3.79 13.33 -0.03
C HIS A 587 -3.30 14.67 -0.57
N ILE A 588 -3.10 15.63 0.31
CA ILE A 588 -2.37 16.87 0.04
C ILE A 588 -0.85 16.63 0.08
N LEU A 589 -0.18 16.62 -1.07
CA LEU A 589 1.26 16.27 -1.18
C LEU A 589 2.22 17.42 -0.81
N THR A 590 1.71 18.63 -0.56
CA THR A 590 2.53 19.85 -0.45
C THR A 590 2.28 20.69 0.80
N THR A 591 3.37 21.13 1.45
CA THR A 591 3.47 22.32 2.32
C THR A 591 4.88 22.94 2.21
N PRO A 592 5.09 24.26 2.39
CA PRO A 592 4.38 25.40 1.86
C PRO A 592 5.33 26.19 0.93
N PHE A 593 5.34 25.89 -0.37
CA PHE A 593 5.87 26.88 -1.32
C PHE A 593 4.71 27.81 -1.68
N PRO A 594 4.90 29.14 -1.71
CA PRO A 594 3.96 30.01 -2.38
C PRO A 594 4.01 29.61 -3.85
N SER A 595 3.14 28.66 -4.24
CA SER A 595 2.79 28.51 -5.63
C SER A 595 2.26 29.89 -6.04
N PRO A 596 2.87 30.57 -7.01
CA PRO A 596 2.36 31.86 -7.48
C PRO A 596 0.90 31.76 -7.97
N THR A 597 0.41 30.53 -8.22
CA THR A 597 -0.96 30.22 -8.62
C THR A 597 -1.89 29.80 -7.48
N GLY A 598 -1.39 29.62 -6.25
CA GLY A 598 -2.19 29.12 -5.11
C GLY A 598 -2.76 27.70 -5.28
N ARG A 599 -2.28 26.94 -6.28
CA ARG A 599 -2.69 25.56 -6.56
C ARG A 599 -2.09 24.60 -5.52
N VAL A 600 -2.88 23.60 -5.14
CA VAL A 600 -2.52 22.56 -4.17
C VAL A 600 -2.35 21.26 -4.94
N LEU A 601 -1.18 20.65 -4.85
CA LEU A 601 -0.93 19.36 -5.49
C LEU A 601 -1.52 18.25 -4.62
N MET A 602 -2.32 17.40 -5.23
CA MET A 602 -3.01 16.31 -4.56
C MET A 602 -2.81 14.99 -5.28
N GLN A 603 -2.90 13.91 -4.51
CA GLN A 603 -2.97 12.54 -5.01
C GLN A 603 -4.23 11.90 -4.45
N THR A 604 -5.17 11.53 -5.33
CA THR A 604 -6.39 10.82 -4.95
C THR A 604 -6.32 9.36 -5.37
N THR A 605 -6.54 8.49 -4.39
CA THR A 605 -6.66 7.04 -4.59
C THR A 605 -8.13 6.64 -4.57
N ASN A 606 -8.53 5.81 -5.53
CA ASN A 606 -9.88 5.25 -5.68
C ASN A 606 -10.98 6.31 -5.59
N ALA A 607 -10.86 7.34 -6.43
CA ALA A 607 -11.88 8.39 -6.54
C ALA A 607 -13.24 7.77 -6.86
N HIS A 608 -14.28 8.18 -6.12
CA HIS A 608 -15.65 7.83 -6.47
C HIS A 608 -15.98 8.43 -7.85
N PRO A 609 -16.78 7.77 -8.71
CA PRO A 609 -17.10 8.30 -10.04
C PRO A 609 -17.65 9.72 -10.04
N SER A 610 -18.50 10.08 -9.06
CA SER A 610 -19.03 11.45 -8.92
C SER A 610 -18.04 12.47 -8.36
N LEU A 611 -16.89 12.03 -7.82
CA LEU A 611 -15.80 12.86 -7.27
C LEU A 611 -14.49 12.62 -8.03
N SER A 612 -14.56 12.30 -9.33
CA SER A 612 -13.36 12.08 -10.14
C SER A 612 -12.69 13.41 -10.50
N PRO A 613 -11.35 13.51 -10.42
CA PRO A 613 -10.62 14.72 -10.81
C PRO A 613 -10.92 15.11 -12.26
N SER A 614 -11.09 16.41 -12.51
CA SER A 614 -11.27 16.94 -13.86
C SER A 614 -10.07 16.58 -14.76
N PRO A 615 -10.29 16.13 -16.02
CA PRO A 615 -9.20 15.81 -16.93
C PRO A 615 -8.21 16.97 -17.16
N SER A 616 -8.70 18.22 -17.19
CA SER A 616 -7.86 19.41 -17.40
C SER A 616 -6.97 19.76 -16.21
N LEU A 617 -7.26 19.21 -15.03
CA LEU A 617 -6.50 19.43 -13.79
C LEU A 617 -5.69 18.18 -13.38
N THR A 618 -5.77 17.10 -14.17
CA THR A 618 -5.06 15.85 -13.93
C THR A 618 -3.65 15.92 -14.53
N LEU A 619 -2.65 15.55 -13.72
CA LEU A 619 -1.24 15.48 -14.12
C LEU A 619 -0.86 14.07 -14.58
N SER A 620 -1.28 13.07 -13.82
CA SER A 620 -1.06 11.67 -14.17
C SER A 620 -2.11 10.77 -13.53
N ARG A 621 -2.32 9.61 -14.15
CA ARG A 621 -3.19 8.54 -13.67
C ARG A 621 -2.44 7.22 -13.80
N SER A 622 -2.45 6.43 -12.73
CA SER A 622 -1.83 5.11 -12.70
C SER A 622 -2.78 4.12 -12.07
N THR A 623 -2.85 2.91 -12.62
CA THR A 623 -3.72 1.83 -12.13
C THR A 623 -2.88 0.65 -11.72
N PHE A 624 -3.08 0.19 -10.49
CA PHE A 624 -2.34 -0.91 -9.87
C PHE A 624 -3.29 -2.04 -9.51
N GLU A 625 -2.79 -3.27 -9.46
CA GLU A 625 -3.49 -4.39 -8.83
C GLU A 625 -2.96 -4.58 -7.41
N ARG A 626 -3.88 -4.77 -6.47
CA ARG A 626 -3.61 -4.90 -5.04
C ARG A 626 -4.06 -6.28 -4.60
N ALA A 627 -3.12 -7.03 -4.03
CA ALA A 627 -3.42 -8.32 -3.42
C ALA A 627 -4.30 -8.10 -2.18
N ILE A 628 -5.45 -8.77 -2.16
CA ILE A 628 -6.39 -8.76 -1.04
C ILE A 628 -6.19 -10.03 -0.24
N ILE A 629 -6.01 -9.86 1.07
CA ILE A 629 -5.91 -10.96 2.02
C ILE A 629 -7.29 -11.24 2.62
N ASP A 630 -7.72 -12.49 2.50
CA ASP A 630 -8.89 -13.06 3.15
C ASP A 630 -8.47 -14.25 4.02
N VAL A 631 -9.42 -14.88 4.72
CA VAL A 631 -9.11 -16.00 5.63
C VAL A 631 -8.44 -17.17 4.89
N ALA A 632 -8.88 -17.49 3.68
CA ALA A 632 -8.34 -18.60 2.90
C ALA A 632 -6.87 -18.37 2.51
N SER A 633 -6.56 -17.21 1.92
CA SER A 633 -5.19 -16.82 1.57
C SER A 633 -4.30 -16.65 2.81
N HIS A 634 -4.85 -16.13 3.91
CA HIS A 634 -4.16 -16.01 5.20
C HIS A 634 -3.79 -17.36 5.81
N LEU A 635 -4.64 -18.37 5.72
CA LEU A 635 -4.32 -19.74 6.14
C LEU A 635 -3.34 -20.41 5.16
N GLY A 636 -3.63 -20.32 3.85
CA GLY A 636 -2.85 -20.96 2.80
C GLY A 636 -1.40 -20.51 2.75
N ARG A 637 -1.13 -19.21 2.94
CA ARG A 637 0.24 -18.67 2.90
C ARG A 637 1.19 -19.30 3.92
N GLN A 638 0.68 -19.91 5.00
CA GLN A 638 1.51 -20.59 6.00
C GLN A 638 2.30 -21.77 5.42
N LYS A 639 1.82 -22.36 4.33
CA LYS A 639 2.55 -23.40 3.61
C LYS A 639 3.81 -22.85 2.91
N LEU A 640 3.84 -21.55 2.59
CA LEU A 640 4.96 -20.84 1.96
C LEU A 640 5.82 -20.09 2.98
N PHE A 641 5.22 -19.46 3.99
CA PHE A 641 5.92 -18.69 5.02
C PHE A 641 5.23 -18.90 6.37
N ARG A 642 5.97 -19.39 7.37
CA ARG A 642 5.38 -19.73 8.67
C ARG A 642 6.13 -19.10 9.83
N LEU A 643 5.40 -18.92 10.93
CA LEU A 643 5.99 -18.56 12.21
C LEU A 643 6.92 -19.67 12.70
N SER A 644 8.06 -19.26 13.23
CA SER A 644 9.08 -20.13 13.79
C SER A 644 8.73 -20.52 15.22
N ARG A 645 8.93 -21.81 15.55
CA ARG A 645 8.77 -22.33 16.92
C ARG A 645 10.09 -22.37 17.70
N THR A 646 11.23 -22.22 17.03
CA THR A 646 12.57 -22.47 17.59
C THR A 646 13.38 -21.20 17.80
N GLN A 647 12.75 -20.02 17.79
CA GLN A 647 13.42 -18.71 17.90
C GLN A 647 14.44 -18.40 16.79
N GLN A 648 14.46 -19.18 15.71
CA GLN A 648 15.27 -18.94 14.50
C GLN A 648 14.44 -18.31 13.39
N GLY A 649 15.06 -17.54 12.50
CA GLY A 649 14.39 -16.91 11.35
C GLY A 649 14.51 -15.39 11.35
N VAL A 650 13.78 -14.74 10.43
CA VAL A 650 13.76 -13.28 10.29
C VAL A 650 12.75 -12.71 11.28
N GLU A 651 13.21 -11.81 12.15
CA GLU A 651 12.37 -11.15 13.14
C GLU A 651 11.54 -10.03 12.49
N THR A 652 10.22 -10.09 12.67
CA THR A 652 9.24 -9.13 12.20
C THR A 652 8.63 -8.36 13.37
N ALA A 653 7.67 -7.48 13.08
CA ALA A 653 6.98 -6.70 14.10
C ALA A 653 6.40 -7.57 15.23
N GLY A 654 6.46 -7.07 16.47
CA GLY A 654 6.01 -7.79 17.66
C GLY A 654 6.94 -8.91 18.12
N GLY A 655 8.21 -8.93 17.68
CA GLY A 655 9.20 -9.93 18.09
C GLY A 655 8.97 -11.32 17.51
N ARG A 656 8.14 -11.43 16.48
CA ARG A 656 7.80 -12.70 15.82
C ARG A 656 8.89 -13.08 14.85
N LYS A 657 9.18 -14.38 14.72
CA LYS A 657 10.18 -14.85 13.77
C LYS A 657 9.53 -15.68 12.69
N PHE A 658 9.83 -15.35 11.44
CA PHE A 658 9.34 -16.07 10.27
C PHE A 658 10.45 -16.92 9.64
N ILE A 659 10.04 -18.06 9.09
CA ILE A 659 10.88 -18.97 8.31
C ILE A 659 10.14 -19.39 7.04
N LEU A 660 10.90 -19.91 6.07
CA LEU A 660 10.31 -20.55 4.91
C LEU A 660 9.43 -21.75 5.32
N GLY A 661 8.25 -21.81 4.70
CA GLY A 661 7.32 -22.93 4.82
C GLY A 661 7.80 -24.15 4.05
N PRO A 662 7.16 -25.31 4.27
CA PRO A 662 7.54 -26.56 3.62
C PRO A 662 7.49 -26.48 2.09
N LEU A 663 6.56 -25.72 1.52
CA LEU A 663 6.40 -25.62 0.07
C LEU A 663 7.45 -24.74 -0.61
N GLN A 664 8.31 -24.02 0.12
CA GLN A 664 9.44 -23.28 -0.48
C GLN A 664 10.68 -24.18 -0.67
N LYS A 665 10.73 -25.34 -0.01
CA LYS A 665 11.89 -26.23 -0.05
C LYS A 665 11.72 -27.23 -1.20
N GLY A 666 12.35 -26.93 -2.32
CA GLY A 666 12.48 -27.87 -3.44
C GLY A 666 13.40 -29.05 -3.09
N GLU A 667 13.47 -30.01 -4.02
CA GLU A 667 14.37 -31.15 -3.90
C GLU A 667 15.85 -30.71 -4.02
N ARG A 668 16.71 -31.20 -3.11
CA ARG A 668 18.12 -30.82 -3.10
C ARG A 668 18.81 -31.28 -4.40
N GLY A 669 19.57 -30.39 -5.03
CA GLY A 669 20.29 -30.68 -6.28
C GLY A 669 19.46 -30.48 -7.55
N LYS A 670 18.17 -30.11 -7.43
CA LYS A 670 17.35 -29.60 -8.54
C LYS A 670 17.35 -28.07 -8.54
N VAL A 671 16.79 -27.48 -9.60
CA VAL A 671 16.59 -26.03 -9.69
C VAL A 671 15.78 -25.54 -8.49
N GLY A 672 16.29 -24.51 -7.81
CA GLY A 672 15.53 -23.86 -6.73
C GLY A 672 14.51 -22.87 -7.28
N LEU A 673 13.23 -23.20 -7.15
CA LEU A 673 12.12 -22.31 -7.51
C LEU A 673 11.54 -21.65 -6.26
N TRP A 674 11.68 -20.34 -6.18
CA TRP A 674 11.38 -19.55 -4.99
C TRP A 674 10.28 -18.54 -5.25
N VAL A 675 9.37 -18.38 -4.29
CA VAL A 675 8.32 -17.38 -4.36
C VAL A 675 8.58 -16.30 -3.32
N CYS A 676 8.50 -15.03 -3.71
CA CYS A 676 8.62 -13.89 -2.80
C CYS A 676 7.54 -12.84 -3.09
N GLY A 677 7.10 -12.09 -2.09
CA GLY A 677 6.09 -11.06 -2.29
C GLY A 677 5.59 -10.39 -1.02
N SER A 678 4.88 -9.26 -1.18
CA SER A 678 4.24 -8.55 -0.06
C SER A 678 3.25 -9.41 0.72
N PHE A 679 2.72 -10.46 0.08
CA PHE A 679 1.76 -11.39 0.64
C PHE A 679 2.33 -12.34 1.71
N ALA A 680 3.65 -12.37 1.91
CA ALA A 680 4.32 -13.33 2.78
C ALA A 680 3.94 -13.23 4.27
N VAL A 681 3.81 -12.01 4.79
CA VAL A 681 3.49 -11.74 6.21
C VAL A 681 2.70 -10.45 6.32
N GLY A 682 1.82 -10.36 7.32
CA GLY A 682 1.06 -9.15 7.56
C GLY A 682 -0.05 -8.93 6.54
N ILE A 683 -0.64 -7.73 6.59
CA ILE A 683 -1.38 -7.13 5.49
C ILE A 683 -0.39 -6.92 4.33
N PRO A 684 -0.75 -7.22 3.05
CA PRO A 684 0.15 -7.15 1.89
C PRO A 684 0.75 -5.76 1.62
N LEU A 685 1.80 -5.43 2.38
CA LEU A 685 2.50 -4.15 2.39
C LEU A 685 4.02 -4.39 2.29
N LEU A 686 4.81 -3.32 2.47
CA LEU A 686 6.26 -3.32 2.21
C LEU A 686 7.07 -4.29 3.09
N GLU A 687 6.63 -4.58 4.32
CA GLU A 687 7.37 -5.47 5.24
C GLU A 687 7.49 -6.89 4.66
N GLY A 688 6.39 -7.43 4.11
CA GLY A 688 6.39 -8.77 3.50
C GLY A 688 7.34 -8.91 2.32
N CYS A 689 7.57 -7.82 1.57
CA CYS A 689 8.55 -7.78 0.48
C CYS A 689 9.97 -8.04 1.00
N VAL A 690 10.37 -7.32 2.05
CA VAL A 690 11.73 -7.40 2.61
C VAL A 690 11.94 -8.74 3.33
N VAL A 691 10.96 -9.17 4.13
CA VAL A 691 11.01 -10.43 4.88
C VAL A 691 11.15 -11.63 3.95
N SER A 692 10.30 -11.73 2.91
CA SER A 692 10.34 -12.87 1.99
C SER A 692 11.64 -12.91 1.17
N ALA A 693 12.09 -11.77 0.66
CA ALA A 693 13.33 -11.67 -0.09
C ALA A 693 14.54 -12.09 0.76
N ARG A 694 14.61 -11.66 2.02
CA ARG A 694 15.67 -12.06 2.96
C ARG A 694 15.66 -13.56 3.23
N LEU A 695 14.50 -14.13 3.53
CA LEU A 695 14.36 -15.56 3.79
C LEU A 695 14.81 -16.43 2.61
N VAL A 696 14.44 -16.04 1.39
CA VAL A 696 14.83 -16.76 0.17
C VAL A 696 16.32 -16.58 -0.13
N ALA A 697 16.86 -15.37 -0.03
CA ALA A 697 18.28 -15.13 -0.25
C ALA A 697 19.16 -15.88 0.77
N ASP A 698 18.77 -15.92 2.04
CA ASP A 698 19.48 -16.68 3.09
C ASP A 698 19.42 -18.20 2.82
N GLU A 699 18.30 -18.73 2.31
CA GLU A 699 18.19 -20.15 1.99
C GLU A 699 18.96 -20.54 0.72
N ILE A 700 18.94 -19.69 -0.32
CA ILE A 700 19.82 -19.86 -1.50
C ILE A 700 21.28 -19.85 -1.03
N ALA A 701 21.64 -18.89 -0.18
CA ALA A 701 23.00 -18.82 0.34
C ALA A 701 23.41 -20.09 1.10
N ARG A 702 22.50 -20.63 1.90
CA ARG A 702 22.72 -21.89 2.62
C ARG A 702 22.87 -23.09 1.69
N LEU A 703 22.06 -23.18 0.63
CA LEU A 703 22.09 -24.30 -0.33
C LEU A 703 23.34 -24.30 -1.19
N GLU A 704 23.82 -23.11 -1.55
CA GLU A 704 25.00 -22.89 -2.37
C GLU A 704 26.30 -22.80 -1.55
N GLU A 705 26.21 -23.05 -0.24
CA GLU A 705 27.33 -23.06 0.71
C GLU A 705 28.12 -21.73 0.73
N ILE A 706 27.40 -20.63 0.56
CA ILE A 706 27.95 -19.27 0.61
C ILE A 706 27.52 -18.54 1.88
N THR A 707 28.38 -17.63 2.33
CA THR A 707 28.08 -16.76 3.46
C THR A 707 27.84 -15.35 2.94
N LEU A 708 26.59 -14.88 3.01
CA LEU A 708 26.27 -13.48 2.74
C LEU A 708 26.99 -12.60 3.76
N PRO A 709 27.51 -11.43 3.35
CA PRO A 709 28.33 -10.61 4.22
C PRO A 709 27.50 -10.10 5.40
N ALA A 710 28.13 -9.98 6.57
CA ALA A 710 27.43 -9.59 7.81
C ALA A 710 26.70 -8.25 7.69
N HIS A 711 27.27 -7.29 6.95
CA HIS A 711 26.63 -6.00 6.69
C HIS A 711 25.34 -6.13 5.86
N ALA A 712 25.21 -7.19 5.05
CA ALA A 712 24.00 -7.46 4.29
C ALA A 712 22.91 -8.21 5.10
N ARG A 713 23.13 -8.42 6.41
CA ARG A 713 22.18 -9.09 7.32
C ARG A 713 21.69 -8.13 8.41
N TRP A 714 21.36 -6.90 8.02
CA TRP A 714 20.87 -5.79 8.87
C TRP A 714 19.72 -6.15 9.80
#